data_AF-A0A8T4NNT7-F1
#
_entry.id   AF-A0A8T4NNT7-F1
#
_cell.length_a   1.000
_cell.length_b   1.000
_cell.length_c   1.000
_cell.angle_alpha   90.00
_cell.angle_beta   90.00
_cell.angle_gamma   90.00
#
_symmetry.space_group_name_H-M   'P 1'
#
loop_
_entity.id
_entity.type
_entity.pdbx_description
1 polymer ?
#
loop_
_entity_poly.entity_id
_entity_poly.type
_entity_poly.pdbx_seq_one_letter_code
_entity_poly.pdbx_strand_id
1 'polypeptide(L)'
;MKEKNKKELRKKRESIFIILNLLVSILAIAFMMGLESEGVSGAVIPKPQSALDELDKAIKDLKQPKSPATIVARTEVDLKPLTPIKESGQLSTTTISGIETKVATDVAATHAIINGKYYELDSLGRVVGEIDKASLPAGANVVQGTSTTQGPVPLGTQVTSETATKGYGKLAKILGIKNPVMGNLVQGIQWSAVAYFAIPFIGDLLGLEPETTKALQYAVSSGLFAYNAAEAVQASSLLGKSTGFFASSSFPAIAGIGVGIAVFILTYEKVEYKTVSFECLPWEAPVGGNDCEKCNDEIQTCSRYRCKSLGQACELVNEGTDKELCYWANPKDVASPMITPLEDVLTDGYEYTNTKPRPPSWGTTIVKTRSKDGCIAAFTPISFGIQTNKPSQCKIDFNRTTMYDEMPFYFGESNLYDYNHTQRMNLPSPDAINSFAKTTENETGGLTIQNDGRYTLYARCRSGNGFWNIDAYEIKFCVDKGPDTTPPQIIETSIRNNQPVQFEIDKVPIVVYTNEPASCRWSRTDQNFNKMENNMSCASNPMQMQSNLLYACSGELTNIEDRKDNNFYFRCEDQPWKPKNERIPMTQSYQFTLKGTQPLNIIEDSVSPSNETVEGATTTVNVTLYLETEHGYKDGEATCYYNSGNEDNYVEFLETNSYKHVQRQDLTAGTYTYYLKCVDLGGNQDTTSTTFAVFVDTKEPSVVRVLFDEDKLKIQTDEDADCYYSTNANTQCNYELTNEGISLMPHETNDNKKEHFAPWDAKETYYIKCKDKNGKQPSPTQCSITVRPTEISII
;
A
#
# COMPACT_ATOMS: atom_id res chain seq x y z
N MET A 1 -26.79 -9.51 -28.87
CA MET A 1 -27.94 -10.28 -28.34
C MET A 1 -27.68 -11.80 -28.20
N LYS A 2 -27.06 -12.49 -29.17
CA LYS A 2 -26.73 -13.93 -29.07
C LYS A 2 -25.75 -14.29 -27.93
N GLU A 3 -24.84 -13.39 -27.58
CA GLU A 3 -23.83 -13.62 -26.52
C GLU A 3 -24.38 -13.51 -25.10
N LYS A 4 -25.32 -12.57 -24.87
CA LYS A 4 -26.03 -12.40 -23.60
C LYS A 4 -26.85 -13.65 -23.26
N ASN A 5 -27.47 -14.24 -24.28
CA ASN A 5 -28.24 -15.48 -24.20
C ASN A 5 -27.34 -16.71 -23.93
N LYS A 6 -26.09 -16.71 -24.45
CA LYS A 6 -25.08 -17.75 -24.18
C LYS A 6 -24.55 -17.67 -22.74
N LYS A 7 -24.32 -16.45 -22.21
CA LYS A 7 -23.92 -16.22 -20.80
C LYS A 7 -25.04 -16.62 -19.82
N GLU A 8 -26.31 -16.35 -20.14
CA GLU A 8 -27.44 -16.81 -19.35
C GLU A 8 -27.61 -18.35 -19.38
N LEU A 9 -27.43 -18.98 -20.54
CA LEU A 9 -27.47 -20.45 -20.65
C LEU A 9 -26.32 -21.12 -19.88
N ARG A 10 -25.13 -20.52 -19.88
CA ARG A 10 -23.97 -21.00 -19.11
C ARG A 10 -24.23 -20.90 -17.60
N LYS A 11 -24.76 -19.76 -17.14
CA LYS A 11 -25.20 -19.57 -15.75
C LYS A 11 -26.28 -20.58 -15.33
N LYS A 12 -27.29 -20.84 -16.17
CA LYS A 12 -28.30 -21.86 -15.89
C LYS A 12 -27.70 -23.27 -15.80
N ARG A 13 -26.73 -23.60 -16.66
CA ARG A 13 -26.04 -24.91 -16.63
C ARG A 13 -25.18 -25.08 -15.37
N GLU A 14 -24.45 -24.04 -14.96
CA GLU A 14 -23.65 -24.05 -13.72
C GLU A 14 -24.54 -24.18 -12.48
N SER A 15 -25.65 -23.44 -12.39
CA SER A 15 -26.60 -23.58 -11.28
C SER A 15 -27.27 -24.96 -11.23
N ILE A 16 -27.62 -25.55 -12.39
CA ILE A 16 -28.15 -26.93 -12.45
C ILE A 16 -27.08 -27.94 -12.03
N PHE A 17 -25.82 -27.76 -12.44
CA PHE A 17 -24.73 -28.65 -12.08
C PHE A 17 -24.43 -28.64 -10.58
N ILE A 18 -24.45 -27.47 -9.95
CA ILE A 18 -24.29 -27.32 -8.48
C ILE A 18 -25.47 -27.98 -7.75
N ILE A 19 -26.72 -27.75 -8.19
CA ILE A 19 -27.91 -28.38 -7.58
C ILE A 19 -27.88 -29.91 -7.73
N LEU A 20 -27.42 -30.42 -8.89
CA LEU A 20 -27.28 -31.85 -9.15
C LEU A 20 -26.22 -32.48 -8.23
N ASN A 21 -25.08 -31.81 -8.05
CA ASN A 21 -24.04 -32.26 -7.11
C ASN A 21 -24.49 -32.17 -5.65
N LEU A 22 -25.29 -31.18 -5.28
CA LEU A 22 -25.88 -31.06 -3.95
C LEU A 22 -26.85 -32.22 -3.66
N LEU A 23 -27.69 -32.58 -4.65
CA LEU A 23 -28.58 -33.74 -4.56
C LEU A 23 -27.81 -35.06 -4.50
N VAL A 24 -26.75 -35.22 -5.29
CA VAL A 24 -25.88 -36.41 -5.28
C VAL A 24 -25.11 -36.53 -3.96
N SER A 25 -24.62 -35.43 -3.39
CA SER A 25 -23.95 -35.42 -2.08
C SER A 25 -24.92 -35.73 -0.94
N ILE A 26 -26.15 -35.20 -0.98
CA ILE A 26 -27.20 -35.54 -0.01
C ILE A 26 -27.58 -37.03 -0.11
N LEU A 27 -27.71 -37.58 -1.33
CA LEU A 27 -27.94 -39.00 -1.58
C LEU A 27 -26.76 -39.88 -1.13
N ALA A 28 -25.52 -39.45 -1.36
CA ALA A 28 -24.31 -40.17 -0.96
C ALA A 28 -24.15 -40.18 0.57
N ILE A 29 -24.46 -39.08 1.25
CA ILE A 29 -24.46 -39.00 2.72
C ILE A 29 -25.57 -39.89 3.30
N ALA A 30 -26.77 -39.90 2.70
CA ALA A 30 -27.85 -40.80 3.11
C ALA A 30 -27.50 -42.29 2.90
N PHE A 31 -26.76 -42.62 1.85
CA PHE A 31 -26.31 -43.98 1.53
C PHE A 31 -25.15 -44.44 2.42
N MET A 32 -24.17 -43.57 2.71
CA MET A 32 -23.05 -43.84 3.61
C MET A 32 -23.48 -43.97 5.09
N MET A 33 -24.62 -43.38 5.47
CA MET A 33 -25.15 -43.43 6.84
C MET A 33 -26.15 -44.57 7.10
N GLY A 34 -26.36 -45.49 6.15
CA GLY A 34 -27.08 -46.75 6.40
C GLY A 34 -28.58 -46.60 6.67
N LEU A 35 -29.27 -45.66 6.01
CA LEU A 35 -30.73 -45.58 6.04
C LEU A 35 -31.34 -46.67 5.14
N GLU A 36 -31.41 -47.92 5.61
CA GLU A 36 -32.31 -48.93 5.05
C GLU A 36 -33.71 -48.71 5.63
N SER A 37 -34.69 -48.37 4.78
CA SER A 37 -36.11 -48.54 5.10
C SER A 37 -36.62 -49.84 4.47
N GLU A 38 -36.86 -50.85 5.29
CA GLU A 38 -37.67 -51.99 4.87
C GLU A 38 -39.12 -51.50 4.65
N GLY A 39 -39.53 -51.44 3.37
CA GLY A 39 -40.92 -51.21 3.00
C GLY A 39 -41.15 -50.20 1.89
N VAL A 40 -40.63 -50.45 0.68
CA VAL A 40 -41.22 -49.90 -0.54
C VAL A 40 -41.42 -51.02 -1.55
N SER A 41 -42.48 -51.80 -1.38
CA SER A 41 -43.10 -52.49 -2.51
C SER A 41 -43.99 -51.48 -3.23
N GLY A 42 -43.65 -51.15 -4.48
CA GLY A 42 -44.53 -50.61 -5.51
C GLY A 42 -45.56 -49.57 -5.08
N ALA A 43 -45.16 -48.31 -4.99
CA ALA A 43 -46.08 -47.18 -5.16
C ALA A 43 -45.41 -46.10 -6.04
N VAL A 44 -46.18 -45.64 -7.02
CA VAL A 44 -45.77 -44.76 -8.12
C VAL A 44 -45.15 -43.45 -7.60
N ILE A 45 -43.92 -43.18 -8.03
CA ILE A 45 -43.24 -41.89 -7.87
C ILE A 45 -44.03 -40.84 -8.69
N PRO A 46 -44.59 -39.76 -8.09
CA PRO A 46 -45.11 -38.66 -8.89
C PRO A 46 -43.92 -37.93 -9.53
N LYS A 47 -44.06 -37.59 -10.82
CA LYS A 47 -42.98 -37.05 -11.65
C LYS A 47 -42.34 -35.79 -11.03
N PRO A 48 -41.02 -35.58 -11.19
CA PRO A 48 -40.26 -34.43 -10.66
C PRO A 48 -40.78 -33.03 -11.04
N GLN A 49 -41.66 -32.97 -12.04
CA GLN A 49 -42.17 -31.73 -12.61
C GLN A 49 -43.07 -30.94 -11.65
N SER A 50 -43.87 -31.60 -10.80
CA SER A 50 -44.84 -30.90 -9.95
C SER A 50 -44.20 -30.11 -8.81
N ALA A 51 -43.06 -30.58 -8.28
CA ALA A 51 -42.30 -29.87 -7.25
C ALA A 51 -41.50 -28.69 -7.85
N LEU A 52 -41.07 -28.81 -9.11
CA LEU A 52 -40.44 -27.72 -9.86
C LEU A 52 -41.45 -26.62 -10.22
N ASP A 53 -42.70 -26.98 -10.54
CA ASP A 53 -43.75 -26.03 -10.88
C ASP A 53 -44.24 -25.22 -9.65
N GLU A 54 -44.25 -25.80 -8.45
CA GLU A 54 -44.54 -25.07 -7.20
C GLU A 54 -43.40 -24.12 -6.77
N LEU A 55 -42.15 -24.52 -7.01
CA LEU A 55 -40.97 -23.69 -6.73
C LEU A 55 -40.89 -22.48 -7.67
N ASP A 56 -41.18 -22.66 -8.96
CA ASP A 56 -41.20 -21.59 -9.96
C ASP A 56 -42.33 -20.57 -9.70
N LYS A 57 -43.43 -21.02 -9.08
CA LYS A 57 -44.53 -20.16 -8.61
C LYS A 57 -44.13 -19.29 -7.42
N ALA A 58 -43.46 -19.87 -6.42
CA ALA A 58 -42.99 -19.13 -5.23
C ALA A 58 -41.91 -18.08 -5.58
N ILE A 59 -41.04 -18.35 -6.55
CA ILE A 59 -40.01 -17.41 -7.03
C ILE A 59 -40.62 -16.25 -7.82
N LYS A 60 -41.74 -16.47 -8.51
CA LYS A 60 -42.46 -15.41 -9.26
C LYS A 60 -43.14 -14.40 -8.33
N ASP A 61 -43.67 -14.85 -7.20
CA ASP A 61 -44.39 -14.00 -6.25
C ASP A 61 -43.45 -13.07 -5.46
N LEU A 62 -42.17 -13.41 -5.32
CA LEU A 62 -41.13 -12.58 -4.67
C LEU A 62 -40.57 -11.45 -5.55
N LYS A 63 -40.89 -11.40 -6.85
CA LYS A 63 -40.30 -10.47 -7.83
C LYS A 63 -41.14 -9.22 -8.16
N GLN A 64 -42.21 -8.93 -7.43
CA GLN A 64 -42.96 -7.69 -7.68
C GLN A 64 -42.38 -6.48 -6.93
N PRO A 65 -42.15 -5.33 -7.62
CA PRO A 65 -41.53 -4.15 -7.01
C PRO A 65 -42.55 -3.40 -6.14
N LYS A 66 -42.21 -3.13 -4.87
CA LYS A 66 -42.87 -2.09 -4.07
C LYS A 66 -42.06 -0.79 -4.18
N SER A 67 -42.76 0.31 -4.46
CA SER A 67 -42.18 1.66 -4.64
C SER A 67 -41.47 2.18 -3.37
N PRO A 68 -40.50 3.10 -3.49
CA PRO A 68 -39.74 3.58 -2.35
C PRO A 68 -40.54 4.61 -1.55
N ALA A 69 -40.67 4.37 -0.24
CA ALA A 69 -41.07 5.39 0.72
C ALA A 69 -39.79 6.00 1.32
N THR A 70 -39.57 7.28 1.04
CA THR A 70 -38.57 8.13 1.68
C THR A 70 -38.94 8.33 3.15
N ILE A 71 -38.05 7.97 4.07
CA ILE A 71 -38.06 8.51 5.44
C ILE A 71 -36.66 9.06 5.72
N VAL A 72 -36.60 10.37 5.91
CA VAL A 72 -35.42 11.12 6.37
C VAL A 72 -35.39 11.03 7.89
N ALA A 73 -34.28 10.56 8.46
CA ALA A 73 -33.92 10.83 9.85
C ALA A 73 -32.41 11.12 9.90
N ARG A 74 -32.08 12.38 10.18
CA ARG A 74 -30.74 12.87 10.50
C ARG A 74 -30.46 12.53 11.96
N THR A 75 -29.29 12.00 12.27
CA THR A 75 -28.70 12.15 13.60
C THR A 75 -27.18 12.10 13.47
N GLU A 76 -26.56 13.24 13.79
CA GLU A 76 -25.11 13.41 13.92
C GLU A 76 -24.62 12.60 15.12
N VAL A 77 -23.48 11.91 14.99
CA VAL A 77 -22.71 11.42 16.13
C VAL A 77 -21.23 11.70 15.86
N ASP A 78 -20.68 12.55 16.72
CA ASP A 78 -19.26 12.89 16.85
C ASP A 78 -18.39 11.64 17.04
N LEU A 79 -17.34 11.51 16.23
CA LEU A 79 -16.27 10.54 16.48
C LEU A 79 -15.22 11.19 17.39
N LYS A 80 -15.17 10.75 18.65
CA LYS A 80 -14.00 10.95 19.52
C LYS A 80 -13.01 9.79 19.38
N PRO A 81 -11.69 10.04 19.52
CA PRO A 81 -10.66 9.02 19.36
C PRO A 81 -10.65 8.04 20.54
N LEU A 82 -10.40 6.76 20.27
CA LEU A 82 -10.23 5.73 21.28
C LEU A 82 -8.83 5.83 21.91
N THR A 83 -8.78 5.99 23.24
CA THR A 83 -7.59 5.75 24.06
C THR A 83 -7.45 4.25 24.41
N PRO A 84 -6.22 3.74 24.62
CA PRO A 84 -6.00 2.33 24.89
C PRO A 84 -6.25 2.01 26.37
N ILE A 85 -7.15 1.07 26.64
CA ILE A 85 -7.42 0.57 27.99
C ILE A 85 -6.66 -0.76 28.18
N LYS A 86 -5.66 -0.74 29.08
CA LYS A 86 -5.24 -1.91 29.85
C LYS A 86 -6.35 -2.23 30.85
N GLU A 87 -6.71 -3.51 31.03
CA GLU A 87 -6.67 -4.19 32.34
C GLU A 87 -7.36 -5.57 32.38
N SER A 88 -6.91 -6.33 33.37
CA SER A 88 -7.55 -7.41 34.12
C SER A 88 -9.08 -7.52 34.07
N GLY A 89 -9.56 -8.75 34.22
CA GLY A 89 -10.94 -9.14 34.05
C GLY A 89 -11.97 -8.54 35.00
N GLN A 90 -13.19 -8.40 34.48
CA GLN A 90 -14.44 -8.43 35.23
C GLN A 90 -15.62 -8.84 34.33
N LEU A 91 -16.62 -9.47 34.97
CA LEU A 91 -17.90 -9.93 34.42
C LEU A 91 -18.71 -8.81 33.75
N SER A 92 -19.38 -9.11 32.63
CA SER A 92 -20.42 -8.27 32.05
C SER A 92 -21.70 -9.06 31.80
N THR A 93 -22.82 -8.56 32.36
CA THR A 93 -24.18 -9.08 32.21
C THR A 93 -24.87 -8.37 31.04
N THR A 94 -25.67 -9.08 30.23
CA THR A 94 -26.55 -8.45 29.24
C THR A 94 -27.90 -9.15 29.22
N THR A 95 -28.98 -8.37 29.30
CA THR A 95 -30.37 -8.84 29.41
C THR A 95 -31.09 -8.64 28.08
N ILE A 96 -31.64 -9.71 27.49
CA ILE A 96 -32.69 -9.63 26.48
C ILE A 96 -33.77 -10.68 26.82
N SER A 97 -35.02 -10.22 26.90
CA SER A 97 -36.24 -11.05 27.04
C SER A 97 -36.29 -12.07 28.20
N GLY A 98 -36.07 -11.62 29.44
CA GLY A 98 -36.67 -12.24 30.63
C GLY A 98 -36.21 -13.66 31.01
N ILE A 99 -35.04 -14.11 30.55
CA ILE A 99 -34.42 -15.36 31.00
C ILE A 99 -33.00 -15.04 31.47
N GLU A 100 -32.73 -15.21 32.77
CA GLU A 100 -31.37 -15.19 33.31
C GLU A 100 -30.64 -16.47 32.89
N THR A 101 -29.61 -16.35 32.06
CA THR A 101 -28.64 -17.42 31.82
C THR A 101 -27.24 -16.90 32.09
N LYS A 102 -26.57 -17.48 33.09
CA LYS A 102 -25.15 -17.25 33.35
C LYS A 102 -24.35 -18.08 32.35
N VAL A 103 -23.67 -17.41 31.41
CA VAL A 103 -22.71 -18.06 30.53
C VAL A 103 -21.34 -18.00 31.21
N ALA A 104 -20.78 -19.16 31.55
CA ALA A 104 -19.40 -19.28 31.97
C ALA A 104 -18.51 -19.31 30.72
N THR A 105 -17.51 -18.44 30.67
CA THR A 105 -16.43 -18.52 29.68
C THR A 105 -15.50 -19.68 30.02
N ASP A 106 -15.09 -20.42 28.99
CA ASP A 106 -14.27 -21.64 29.05
C ASP A 106 -13.02 -21.50 29.93
N VAL A 107 -12.88 -22.42 30.89
CA VAL A 107 -11.60 -22.75 31.53
C VAL A 107 -11.21 -24.12 31.02
N ALA A 108 -10.18 -24.21 30.19
CA ALA A 108 -9.66 -25.49 29.69
C ALA A 108 -9.29 -26.40 30.87
N ALA A 109 -9.78 -27.64 30.88
CA ALA A 109 -9.43 -28.60 31.91
C ALA A 109 -7.97 -29.01 31.75
N THR A 110 -7.18 -28.88 32.82
CA THR A 110 -5.75 -29.19 32.80
C THR A 110 -5.45 -30.64 33.18
N HIS A 111 -6.46 -31.42 33.59
CA HIS A 111 -6.27 -32.78 34.09
C HIS A 111 -7.43 -33.72 33.70
N ALA A 112 -7.16 -35.01 33.55
CA ALA A 112 -8.15 -36.04 33.22
C ALA A 112 -8.00 -37.33 34.05
N ILE A 113 -9.10 -38.05 34.22
CA ILE A 113 -9.13 -39.40 34.79
C ILE A 113 -9.60 -40.37 33.72
N ILE A 114 -8.74 -41.31 33.34
CA ILE A 114 -9.05 -42.32 32.32
C ILE A 114 -8.85 -43.69 32.93
N ASN A 115 -9.92 -44.49 32.98
CA ASN A 115 -9.93 -45.84 33.58
C ASN A 115 -9.37 -45.90 35.02
N GLY A 116 -9.59 -44.85 35.82
CA GLY A 116 -9.18 -44.79 37.23
C GLY A 116 -7.75 -44.29 37.51
N LYS A 117 -6.99 -43.93 36.48
CA LYS A 117 -5.66 -43.29 36.56
C LYS A 117 -5.74 -41.81 36.19
N TYR A 118 -4.85 -40.98 36.74
CA TYR A 118 -4.88 -39.53 36.61
C TYR A 118 -3.82 -39.04 35.62
N TYR A 119 -4.15 -38.04 34.81
CA TYR A 119 -3.31 -37.54 33.72
C TYR A 119 -3.34 -36.01 33.68
N GLU A 120 -2.23 -35.41 33.23
CA GLU A 120 -2.12 -33.97 32.94
C GLU A 120 -2.34 -33.71 31.44
N LEU A 121 -3.01 -32.60 31.12
CA LEU A 121 -3.39 -32.21 29.75
C LEU A 121 -2.70 -30.91 29.32
N ASP A 122 -2.27 -30.84 28.04
CA ASP A 122 -1.76 -29.60 27.45
C ASP A 122 -2.90 -28.61 27.10
N SER A 123 -2.54 -27.42 26.62
CA SER A 123 -3.49 -26.37 26.23
C SER A 123 -4.41 -26.74 25.06
N LEU A 124 -4.18 -27.87 24.40
CA LEU A 124 -5.02 -28.43 23.34
C LEU A 124 -5.80 -29.66 23.82
N GLY A 125 -5.73 -30.00 25.12
CA GLY A 125 -6.47 -31.09 25.75
C GLY A 125 -5.87 -32.49 25.55
N ARG A 126 -4.58 -32.59 25.21
CA ARG A 126 -3.89 -33.87 24.96
C ARG A 126 -3.13 -34.34 26.19
N VAL A 127 -3.10 -35.64 26.43
CA VAL A 127 -2.39 -36.24 27.58
C VAL A 127 -0.88 -36.06 27.44
N VAL A 128 -0.29 -35.38 28.42
CA VAL A 128 1.16 -35.11 28.49
C VAL A 128 1.87 -36.14 29.37
N GLY A 129 1.22 -36.63 30.43
CA GLY A 129 1.76 -37.67 31.31
C GLY A 129 0.76 -38.17 32.36
N GLU A 130 1.01 -39.37 32.93
CA GLU A 130 0.27 -39.93 34.06
C GLU A 130 0.82 -39.34 35.38
N ILE A 131 -0.06 -38.96 36.31
CA ILE A 131 0.28 -38.36 37.61
C ILE A 131 -0.37 -39.12 38.76
N ASP A 132 0.20 -39.02 39.96
CA ASP A 132 -0.42 -39.56 41.17
C ASP A 132 -1.54 -38.65 41.69
N LYS A 133 -2.60 -39.26 42.23
CA LYS A 133 -3.78 -38.53 42.77
C LYS A 133 -3.41 -37.51 43.86
N ALA A 134 -2.39 -37.79 44.66
CA ALA A 134 -1.93 -36.91 45.74
C ALA A 134 -1.25 -35.62 45.23
N SER A 135 -0.84 -35.60 43.96
CA SER A 135 -0.18 -34.47 43.32
C SER A 135 -1.16 -33.48 42.69
N LEU A 136 -2.48 -33.74 42.76
CA LEU A 136 -3.50 -32.82 42.26
C LEU A 136 -3.64 -31.59 43.18
N PRO A 137 -3.55 -30.37 42.64
CA PRO A 137 -3.81 -29.17 43.42
C PRO A 137 -5.27 -29.15 43.91
N ALA A 138 -5.49 -28.66 45.13
CA ALA A 138 -6.83 -28.49 45.66
C ALA A 138 -7.62 -27.48 44.79
N GLY A 139 -8.66 -27.97 44.10
CA GLY A 139 -9.51 -27.17 43.20
C GLY A 139 -9.21 -27.32 41.70
N ALA A 140 -8.41 -28.29 41.28
CA ALA A 140 -8.15 -28.55 39.85
C ALA A 140 -9.42 -29.02 39.08
N ASN A 141 -9.59 -28.54 37.84
CA ASN A 141 -10.68 -28.94 36.93
C ASN A 141 -10.32 -30.26 36.21
N VAL A 142 -11.11 -31.33 36.44
CA VAL A 142 -10.80 -32.69 35.99
C VAL A 142 -11.95 -33.31 35.17
N VAL A 143 -11.62 -33.95 34.04
CA VAL A 143 -12.59 -34.64 33.15
C VAL A 143 -12.47 -36.18 33.27
N GLN A 144 -13.59 -36.92 33.33
CA GLN A 144 -13.61 -38.40 33.44
C GLN A 144 -13.98 -39.09 32.12
N GLY A 145 -13.21 -40.11 31.70
CA GLY A 145 -13.47 -40.91 30.50
C GLY A 145 -13.12 -42.40 30.65
N THR A 146 -13.68 -43.25 29.79
CA THR A 146 -13.31 -44.68 29.67
C THR A 146 -12.90 -44.97 28.23
N SER A 147 -11.75 -45.62 28.02
CA SER A 147 -11.25 -46.00 26.69
C SER A 147 -10.66 -47.40 26.72
N THR A 148 -11.02 -48.23 25.73
CA THR A 148 -10.34 -49.49 25.44
C THR A 148 -9.43 -49.35 24.23
N THR A 149 -8.14 -49.56 24.49
CA THR A 149 -6.99 -49.91 23.62
C THR A 149 -6.12 -48.81 23.00
N GLN A 150 -4.80 -49.05 23.14
CA GLN A 150 -3.65 -48.32 22.59
C GLN A 150 -3.24 -48.93 21.23
N GLY A 151 -2.86 -48.08 20.26
CA GLY A 151 -2.18 -48.49 19.01
C GLY A 151 -2.97 -48.18 17.72
N PRO A 152 -2.29 -47.93 16.59
CA PRO A 152 -2.92 -47.42 15.37
C PRO A 152 -3.56 -48.55 14.53
N VAL A 153 -4.83 -48.39 14.11
CA VAL A 153 -5.54 -49.35 13.26
C VAL A 153 -6.21 -48.66 12.05
N PRO A 154 -6.24 -49.29 10.86
CA PRO A 154 -6.70 -48.71 9.60
C PRO A 154 -8.22 -48.56 9.53
N LEU A 155 -8.67 -47.60 8.71
CA LEU A 155 -10.10 -47.31 8.52
C LEU A 155 -10.76 -48.36 7.61
N GLY A 156 -11.34 -49.38 8.22
CA GLY A 156 -12.13 -50.39 7.54
C GLY A 156 -12.70 -51.42 8.51
N THR A 157 -13.71 -51.05 9.29
CA THR A 157 -14.48 -52.03 10.07
C THR A 157 -15.95 -51.63 10.12
N GLN A 158 -16.77 -52.48 9.50
CA GLN A 158 -18.22 -52.52 9.64
C GLN A 158 -18.58 -52.76 11.12
N VAL A 159 -19.51 -51.96 11.64
CA VAL A 159 -20.19 -52.26 12.90
C VAL A 159 -21.52 -52.91 12.53
N THR A 160 -21.64 -54.21 12.77
CA THR A 160 -22.89 -54.95 12.65
C THR A 160 -23.91 -54.41 13.66
N SER A 161 -25.10 -54.07 13.19
CA SER A 161 -26.21 -53.59 14.00
C SER A 161 -26.98 -54.75 14.62
N GLU A 162 -27.25 -54.67 15.93
CA GLU A 162 -28.39 -55.34 16.53
C GLU A 162 -29.62 -54.44 16.38
N THR A 163 -30.70 -55.05 15.91
CA THR A 163 -32.01 -54.47 15.59
C THR A 163 -32.68 -53.88 16.84
N ALA A 164 -33.01 -52.59 16.84
CA ALA A 164 -33.92 -52.00 17.84
C ALA A 164 -34.73 -50.82 17.28
N THR A 165 -35.99 -51.15 16.99
CA THR A 165 -37.24 -50.36 17.08
C THR A 165 -37.19 -48.82 17.16
N LYS A 166 -38.01 -48.22 16.28
CA LYS A 166 -38.35 -46.80 16.11
C LYS A 166 -38.27 -45.96 17.39
N GLY A 167 -37.47 -44.90 17.32
CA GLY A 167 -37.84 -43.61 17.93
C GLY A 167 -37.02 -43.08 19.10
N TYR A 168 -35.72 -43.37 19.25
CA TYR A 168 -34.87 -42.62 20.21
C TYR A 168 -33.37 -42.66 19.82
N GLY A 169 -32.74 -41.51 19.61
CA GLY A 169 -31.29 -41.42 19.40
C GLY A 169 -30.49 -41.80 20.65
N LYS A 170 -29.31 -42.41 20.45
CA LYS A 170 -28.40 -42.78 21.55
C LYS A 170 -28.04 -41.59 22.44
N LEU A 171 -27.85 -40.38 21.90
CA LEU A 171 -27.52 -39.18 22.66
C LEU A 171 -28.69 -38.69 23.54
N ALA A 172 -29.93 -38.72 23.03
CA ALA A 172 -31.13 -38.40 23.81
C ALA A 172 -31.35 -39.37 24.99
N LYS A 173 -30.98 -40.65 24.80
CA LYS A 173 -30.98 -41.66 25.87
C LYS A 173 -29.88 -41.41 26.91
N ILE A 174 -28.67 -41.02 26.48
CA ILE A 174 -27.55 -40.68 27.38
C ILE A 174 -27.87 -39.44 28.24
N LEU A 175 -28.56 -38.45 27.67
CA LEU A 175 -29.00 -37.24 28.38
C LEU A 175 -30.30 -37.42 29.18
N GLY A 176 -30.85 -38.64 29.26
CA GLY A 176 -32.04 -38.96 30.06
C GLY A 176 -33.35 -38.34 29.53
N ILE A 177 -33.38 -37.90 28.27
CA ILE A 177 -34.52 -37.20 27.67
C ILE A 177 -35.57 -38.22 27.21
N LYS A 178 -36.68 -38.30 27.94
CA LYS A 178 -37.77 -39.26 27.67
C LYS A 178 -38.86 -38.72 26.73
N ASN A 179 -38.85 -37.43 26.42
CA ASN A 179 -39.84 -36.79 25.54
C ASN A 179 -39.43 -36.92 24.05
N PRO A 180 -40.25 -37.55 23.19
CA PRO A 180 -39.92 -37.78 21.78
C PRO A 180 -39.71 -36.48 20.97
N VAL A 181 -40.43 -35.41 21.32
CA VAL A 181 -40.27 -34.09 20.69
C VAL A 181 -38.88 -33.52 21.00
N MET A 182 -38.47 -33.60 22.27
CA MET A 182 -37.17 -33.11 22.71
C MET A 182 -36.03 -34.01 22.19
N GLY A 183 -36.28 -35.31 22.03
CA GLY A 183 -35.33 -36.25 21.45
C GLY A 183 -34.99 -35.93 19.99
N ASN A 184 -35.99 -35.59 19.16
CA ASN A 184 -35.78 -35.21 17.77
C ASN A 184 -35.07 -33.86 17.63
N LEU A 185 -35.37 -32.89 18.50
CA LEU A 185 -34.65 -31.61 18.49
C LEU A 185 -33.16 -31.76 18.84
N VAL A 186 -32.85 -32.59 19.83
CA VAL A 186 -31.46 -32.90 20.21
C VAL A 186 -30.72 -33.65 19.10
N GLN A 187 -31.37 -34.57 18.40
CA GLN A 187 -30.81 -35.19 17.20
C GLN A 187 -30.54 -34.18 16.09
N GLY A 188 -31.44 -33.20 15.91
CA GLY A 188 -31.25 -32.10 14.97
C GLY A 188 -29.99 -31.31 15.24
N ILE A 189 -29.75 -30.91 16.49
CA ILE A 189 -28.53 -30.21 16.90
C ILE A 189 -27.29 -31.07 16.66
N GLN A 190 -27.35 -32.35 17.02
CA GLN A 190 -26.24 -33.28 16.83
C GLN A 190 -25.85 -33.41 15.35
N TRP A 191 -26.81 -33.67 14.47
CA TRP A 191 -26.55 -33.83 13.05
C TRP A 191 -26.11 -32.53 12.37
N SER A 192 -26.62 -31.39 12.85
CA SER A 192 -26.21 -30.07 12.35
C SER A 192 -24.77 -29.75 12.71
N ALA A 193 -24.33 -30.09 13.93
CA ALA A 193 -22.95 -29.94 14.37
C ALA A 193 -22.01 -30.86 13.58
N VAL A 194 -22.39 -32.13 13.39
CA VAL A 194 -21.60 -33.09 12.59
C VAL A 194 -21.45 -32.59 11.15
N ALA A 195 -22.53 -32.12 10.53
CA ALA A 195 -22.46 -31.58 9.17
C ALA A 195 -21.59 -30.32 9.10
N TYR A 196 -21.71 -29.41 10.07
CA TYR A 196 -20.91 -28.18 10.11
C TYR A 196 -19.40 -28.47 10.11
N PHE A 197 -18.95 -29.49 10.84
CA PHE A 197 -17.54 -29.89 10.87
C PHE A 197 -17.11 -30.76 9.68
N ALA A 198 -18.02 -31.52 9.05
CA ALA A 198 -17.70 -32.42 7.94
C ALA A 198 -17.63 -31.72 6.57
N ILE A 199 -18.45 -30.69 6.35
CA ILE A 199 -18.51 -29.98 5.06
C ILE A 199 -17.19 -29.30 4.66
N PRO A 200 -16.37 -28.67 5.53
CA PRO A 200 -15.09 -28.13 5.10
C PRO A 200 -14.18 -29.16 4.45
N PHE A 201 -14.09 -30.37 5.03
CA PHE A 201 -13.31 -31.47 4.47
C PHE A 201 -13.81 -31.94 3.10
N ILE A 202 -15.13 -31.99 2.93
CA ILE A 202 -15.75 -32.33 1.63
C ILE A 202 -15.53 -31.19 0.63
N GLY A 203 -15.56 -29.93 1.08
CA GLY A 203 -15.30 -28.76 0.27
C GLY A 203 -13.88 -28.77 -0.29
N ASP A 204 -12.88 -29.04 0.56
CA ASP A 204 -11.49 -29.17 0.14
C ASP A 204 -11.29 -30.34 -0.83
N LEU A 205 -11.95 -31.48 -0.58
CA LEU A 205 -11.90 -32.65 -1.46
C LEU A 205 -12.51 -32.40 -2.84
N LEU A 206 -13.55 -31.56 -2.91
CA LEU A 206 -14.26 -31.20 -4.15
C LEU A 206 -13.72 -29.92 -4.80
N GLY A 207 -12.68 -29.30 -4.24
CA GLY A 207 -12.10 -28.06 -4.75
C GLY A 207 -13.06 -26.87 -4.68
N LEU A 208 -13.97 -26.85 -3.70
CA LEU A 208 -14.89 -25.73 -3.50
C LEU A 208 -14.15 -24.55 -2.87
N GLU A 209 -14.44 -23.34 -3.35
CA GLU A 209 -13.90 -22.11 -2.76
C GLU A 209 -14.32 -21.99 -1.27
N PRO A 210 -13.47 -21.43 -0.38
CA PRO A 210 -13.75 -21.36 1.06
C PRO A 210 -15.10 -20.73 1.41
N GLU A 211 -15.51 -19.68 0.70
CA GLU A 211 -16.80 -19.01 0.93
C GLU A 211 -18.00 -19.84 0.43
N THR A 212 -17.85 -20.55 -0.69
CA THR A 212 -18.86 -21.52 -1.16
C THR A 212 -18.99 -22.67 -0.16
N THR A 213 -17.89 -23.12 0.40
CA THR A 213 -17.83 -24.16 1.44
C THR A 213 -18.51 -23.70 2.73
N LYS A 214 -18.33 -22.44 3.16
CA LYS A 214 -19.05 -21.85 4.31
C LYS A 214 -20.56 -21.71 4.06
N ALA A 215 -20.97 -21.23 2.89
CA ALA A 215 -22.39 -21.14 2.54
C ALA A 215 -23.05 -22.54 2.55
N LEU A 216 -22.33 -23.55 2.04
CA LEU A 216 -22.76 -24.95 2.09
C LEU A 216 -22.81 -25.51 3.52
N GLN A 217 -21.85 -25.16 4.38
CA GLN A 217 -21.86 -25.52 5.81
C GLN A 217 -23.15 -25.04 6.47
N TYR A 218 -23.46 -23.75 6.36
CA TYR A 218 -24.66 -23.16 6.96
C TYR A 218 -25.95 -23.73 6.37
N ALA A 219 -26.00 -23.95 5.06
CA ALA A 219 -27.15 -24.52 4.37
C ALA A 219 -27.46 -25.95 4.84
N VAL A 220 -26.44 -26.83 4.86
CA VAL A 220 -26.63 -28.23 5.24
C VAL A 220 -26.93 -28.34 6.73
N SER A 221 -26.24 -27.57 7.60
CA SER A 221 -26.50 -27.61 9.04
C SER A 221 -27.90 -27.08 9.38
N SER A 222 -28.30 -25.94 8.81
CA SER A 222 -29.65 -25.39 9.05
C SER A 222 -30.76 -26.26 8.47
N GLY A 223 -30.53 -26.89 7.31
CA GLY A 223 -31.48 -27.81 6.69
C GLY A 223 -31.68 -29.10 7.51
N LEU A 224 -30.60 -29.69 8.04
CA LEU A 224 -30.68 -30.85 8.93
C LEU A 224 -31.35 -30.50 10.26
N PHE A 225 -31.09 -29.32 10.82
CA PHE A 225 -31.79 -28.85 12.00
C PHE A 225 -33.29 -28.70 11.73
N ALA A 226 -33.66 -28.03 10.65
CA ALA A 226 -35.05 -27.79 10.26
C ALA A 226 -35.82 -29.09 9.98
N TYR A 227 -35.16 -30.09 9.35
CA TYR A 227 -35.71 -31.43 9.17
C TYR A 227 -36.13 -32.05 10.51
N ASN A 228 -35.21 -32.10 11.46
CA ASN A 228 -35.43 -32.76 12.74
C ASN A 228 -36.40 -31.96 13.64
N ALA A 229 -36.38 -30.62 13.55
CA ALA A 229 -37.37 -29.77 14.21
C ALA A 229 -38.78 -30.00 13.63
N ALA A 230 -38.92 -30.19 12.31
CA ALA A 230 -40.18 -30.52 11.68
C ALA A 230 -40.68 -31.93 12.06
N GLU A 231 -39.79 -32.92 12.23
CA GLU A 231 -40.14 -34.21 12.81
C GLU A 231 -40.60 -34.11 14.27
N ALA A 232 -39.95 -33.28 15.08
CA ALA A 232 -40.36 -33.03 16.46
C ALA A 232 -41.77 -32.43 16.55
N VAL A 233 -42.07 -31.47 15.66
CA VAL A 233 -43.40 -30.84 15.57
C VAL A 233 -44.47 -31.83 15.13
N GLN A 234 -44.18 -32.71 14.15
CA GLN A 234 -45.09 -33.79 13.74
C GLN A 234 -45.33 -34.82 14.84
N ALA A 235 -44.31 -35.14 15.63
CA ALA A 235 -44.43 -36.06 16.77
C ALA A 235 -45.19 -35.44 17.95
N SER A 236 -45.28 -34.10 18.02
CA SER A 236 -46.06 -33.40 19.02
C SER A 236 -47.54 -33.40 18.63
N SER A 237 -48.43 -33.92 19.49
CA SER A 237 -49.90 -33.90 19.28
C SER A 237 -50.51 -32.47 19.24
N LEU A 238 -49.68 -31.42 19.20
CA LEU A 238 -50.07 -30.01 19.21
C LEU A 238 -50.74 -29.58 17.89
N LEU A 239 -50.41 -30.26 16.78
CA LEU A 239 -51.11 -30.14 15.51
C LEU A 239 -52.09 -31.32 15.38
N GLY A 240 -53.13 -31.33 16.22
CA GLY A 240 -54.10 -32.42 16.27
C GLY A 240 -54.66 -32.75 14.87
N LYS A 241 -54.49 -34.01 14.43
CA LYS A 241 -55.02 -34.61 13.17
C LYS A 241 -55.50 -33.59 12.13
N SER A 242 -54.64 -32.68 11.69
CA SER A 242 -55.01 -31.75 10.63
C SER A 242 -54.91 -32.51 9.31
N THR A 243 -55.99 -32.52 8.53
CA THR A 243 -56.07 -33.21 7.23
C THR A 243 -55.41 -32.37 6.11
N GLY A 244 -54.26 -31.75 6.41
CA GLY A 244 -53.55 -30.84 5.51
C GLY A 244 -52.11 -31.25 5.24
N PHE A 245 -51.43 -30.45 4.40
CA PHE A 245 -50.04 -30.61 3.92
C PHE A 245 -49.02 -31.06 4.98
N PHE A 246 -49.20 -30.64 6.23
CA PHE A 246 -48.34 -30.93 7.39
C PHE A 246 -48.43 -32.38 7.93
N ALA A 247 -49.42 -33.17 7.50
CA ALA A 247 -49.58 -34.58 7.90
C ALA A 247 -48.95 -35.57 6.89
N SER A 248 -48.33 -35.07 5.82
CA SER A 248 -47.61 -35.90 4.87
C SER A 248 -46.27 -36.35 5.45
N SER A 249 -45.92 -37.63 5.29
CA SER A 249 -44.63 -38.19 5.73
C SER A 249 -43.42 -37.52 5.05
N SER A 250 -43.65 -36.72 4.01
CA SER A 250 -42.63 -35.98 3.26
C SER A 250 -42.37 -34.57 3.80
N PHE A 251 -43.20 -34.04 4.72
CA PHE A 251 -43.09 -32.68 5.24
C PHE A 251 -41.73 -32.33 5.88
N PRO A 252 -41.08 -33.19 6.70
CA PRO A 252 -39.80 -32.85 7.31
C PRO A 252 -38.68 -32.71 6.27
N ALA A 253 -38.70 -33.58 5.25
CA ALA A 253 -37.76 -33.53 4.13
C ALA A 253 -37.91 -32.22 3.35
N ILE A 254 -39.15 -31.79 3.08
CA ILE A 254 -39.43 -30.54 2.36
C ILE A 254 -39.01 -29.32 3.20
N ALA A 255 -39.29 -29.32 4.51
CA ALA A 255 -38.89 -28.25 5.42
C ALA A 255 -37.36 -28.13 5.52
N GLY A 256 -36.66 -29.25 5.66
CA GLY A 256 -35.19 -29.28 5.72
C GLY A 256 -34.53 -28.80 4.42
N ILE A 257 -34.98 -29.31 3.28
CA ILE A 257 -34.47 -28.88 1.96
C ILE A 257 -34.79 -27.41 1.71
N GLY A 258 -36.00 -26.96 2.01
CA GLY A 258 -36.43 -25.58 1.82
C GLY A 258 -35.60 -24.58 2.64
N VAL A 259 -35.37 -24.87 3.92
CA VAL A 259 -34.52 -24.03 4.79
C VAL A 259 -33.07 -24.06 4.32
N GLY A 260 -32.53 -25.23 3.98
CA GLY A 260 -31.15 -25.34 3.50
C GLY A 260 -30.93 -24.56 2.20
N ILE A 261 -31.86 -24.64 1.23
CA ILE A 261 -31.80 -23.85 -0.01
C ILE A 261 -31.89 -22.34 0.30
N ALA A 262 -32.81 -21.93 1.17
CA ALA A 262 -32.96 -20.52 1.52
C ALA A 262 -31.69 -19.96 2.19
N VAL A 263 -31.11 -20.69 3.14
CA VAL A 263 -29.86 -20.30 3.81
C VAL A 263 -28.70 -20.28 2.83
N PHE A 264 -28.60 -21.26 1.93
CA PHE A 264 -27.58 -21.25 0.87
C PHE A 264 -27.69 -20.00 -0.01
N ILE A 265 -28.90 -19.68 -0.49
CA ILE A 265 -29.12 -18.50 -1.34
C ILE A 265 -28.80 -17.20 -0.60
N LEU A 266 -29.13 -17.11 0.69
CA LEU A 266 -28.89 -15.91 1.51
C LEU A 266 -27.42 -15.73 1.92
N THR A 267 -26.63 -16.80 1.96
CA THR A 267 -25.22 -16.78 2.40
C THR A 267 -24.21 -16.96 1.27
N TYR A 268 -24.66 -17.34 0.07
CA TYR A 268 -23.80 -17.50 -1.10
C TYR A 268 -23.40 -16.14 -1.69
N GLU A 269 -22.12 -15.81 -1.60
CA GLU A 269 -21.53 -14.65 -2.27
C GLU A 269 -20.62 -15.09 -3.41
N LYS A 270 -20.74 -14.41 -4.57
CA LYS A 270 -19.84 -14.63 -5.70
C LYS A 270 -18.68 -13.65 -5.62
N VAL A 271 -17.47 -14.17 -5.42
CA VAL A 271 -16.24 -13.37 -5.39
C VAL A 271 -15.62 -13.31 -6.79
N GLU A 272 -15.12 -12.13 -7.18
CA GLU A 272 -14.35 -11.92 -8.40
C GLU A 272 -12.96 -11.41 -8.00
N TYR A 273 -11.92 -12.19 -8.27
CA TYR A 273 -10.54 -11.76 -8.04
C TYR A 273 -10.12 -10.80 -9.15
N LYS A 274 -9.72 -9.58 -8.78
CA LYS A 274 -9.12 -8.61 -9.69
C LYS A 274 -7.68 -8.37 -9.27
N THR A 275 -6.74 -8.59 -10.19
CA THR A 275 -5.35 -8.20 -10.00
C THR A 275 -5.28 -6.68 -10.03
N VAL A 276 -4.88 -6.07 -8.92
CA VAL A 276 -4.58 -4.64 -8.83
C VAL A 276 -3.06 -4.50 -8.82
N SER A 277 -2.51 -3.92 -9.88
CA SER A 277 -1.10 -3.53 -9.94
C SER A 277 -0.98 -2.06 -9.54
N PHE A 278 0.02 -1.75 -8.72
CA PHE A 278 0.38 -0.37 -8.37
C PHE A 278 1.67 -0.02 -9.13
N GLU A 279 1.67 1.10 -9.83
CA GLU A 279 2.83 1.64 -10.52
C GLU A 279 3.17 3.00 -9.89
N CYS A 280 4.42 3.17 -9.47
CA CYS A 280 4.91 4.45 -8.95
C CYS A 280 5.23 5.38 -10.12
N LEU A 281 4.20 5.97 -10.72
CA LEU A 281 4.33 6.95 -11.79
C LEU A 281 4.39 8.38 -11.22
N PRO A 282 5.03 9.34 -11.93
CA PRO A 282 4.96 10.76 -11.63
C PRO A 282 3.52 11.24 -11.39
N TRP A 283 3.34 12.15 -10.44
CA TRP A 283 2.04 12.75 -10.17
C TRP A 283 1.48 13.46 -11.42
N GLU A 284 0.18 13.28 -11.69
CA GLU A 284 -0.50 13.91 -12.83
C GLU A 284 -1.38 15.08 -12.39
N ALA A 285 -1.16 16.25 -12.99
CA ALA A 285 -2.05 17.39 -12.87
C ALA A 285 -3.40 17.13 -13.54
N PRO A 286 -4.47 17.88 -13.18
CA PRO A 286 -5.73 17.84 -13.89
C PRO A 286 -5.55 18.09 -15.39
N VAL A 287 -6.33 17.40 -16.22
CA VAL A 287 -6.29 17.57 -17.68
C VAL A 287 -6.76 18.98 -18.06
N GLY A 288 -6.07 19.63 -18.99
CA GLY A 288 -6.38 20.99 -19.44
C GLY A 288 -5.71 22.09 -18.61
N GLY A 289 -6.29 23.30 -18.66
CA GLY A 289 -5.72 24.49 -18.03
C GLY A 289 -6.75 25.48 -17.48
N ASN A 290 -7.96 25.00 -17.13
CA ASN A 290 -9.04 25.87 -16.64
C ASN A 290 -8.65 26.68 -15.39
N ASP A 291 -7.73 26.15 -14.60
CA ASP A 291 -7.36 26.67 -13.30
C ASP A 291 -6.00 27.39 -13.27
N CYS A 292 -5.30 27.54 -14.41
CA CYS A 292 -3.95 28.11 -14.44
C CYS A 292 -3.89 29.52 -13.81
N GLU A 293 -4.92 30.35 -14.07
CA GLU A 293 -4.99 31.73 -13.58
C GLU A 293 -5.16 31.82 -12.05
N LYS A 294 -5.60 30.74 -11.37
CA LYS A 294 -5.66 30.70 -9.89
C LYS A 294 -4.27 30.79 -9.25
N CYS A 295 -3.21 30.60 -10.04
CA CYS A 295 -1.85 30.80 -9.56
C CYS A 295 -1.49 32.27 -9.37
N ASN A 296 -2.16 33.18 -10.10
CA ASN A 296 -1.78 34.59 -10.22
C ASN A 296 -2.37 35.48 -9.11
N ASP A 297 -2.89 34.89 -8.03
CA ASP A 297 -3.46 35.62 -6.90
C ASP A 297 -2.36 36.34 -6.07
N GLU A 298 -2.61 37.58 -5.64
CA GLU A 298 -1.64 38.55 -5.07
C GLU A 298 -0.89 38.11 -3.79
N ILE A 299 -1.22 36.96 -3.20
CA ILE A 299 -0.69 36.54 -1.90
C ILE A 299 0.66 35.82 -2.01
N GLN A 300 0.97 35.20 -3.16
CA GLN A 300 2.24 34.49 -3.38
C GLN A 300 2.64 34.49 -4.85
N THR A 301 3.94 34.55 -5.14
CA THR A 301 4.45 34.44 -6.52
C THR A 301 4.12 33.06 -7.12
N CYS A 302 3.67 33.05 -8.37
CA CYS A 302 3.31 31.82 -9.04
C CYS A 302 4.57 31.05 -9.48
N SER A 303 5.05 30.12 -8.66
CA SER A 303 6.17 29.27 -9.03
C SER A 303 5.81 28.30 -10.15
N ARG A 304 6.83 27.83 -10.89
CA ARG A 304 6.69 26.79 -11.92
C ARG A 304 5.95 25.55 -11.42
N TYR A 305 6.28 25.08 -10.22
CA TYR A 305 5.61 23.92 -9.62
C TYR A 305 4.12 24.20 -9.41
N ARG A 306 3.76 25.34 -8.79
CA ARG A 306 2.37 25.69 -8.52
C ARG A 306 1.56 25.85 -9.81
N CYS A 307 2.14 26.48 -10.83
CA CYS A 307 1.52 26.61 -12.14
C CYS A 307 1.25 25.24 -12.78
N LYS A 308 2.26 24.37 -12.85
CA LYS A 308 2.16 23.05 -13.47
C LYS A 308 1.22 22.10 -12.71
N SER A 309 1.04 22.30 -11.41
CA SER A 309 0.09 21.52 -10.60
C SER A 309 -1.38 21.89 -10.82
N LEU A 310 -1.69 23.03 -11.44
CA LEU A 310 -3.08 23.45 -11.68
C LEU A 310 -3.67 22.83 -12.96
N GLY A 311 -2.82 22.37 -13.89
CA GLY A 311 -3.28 21.71 -15.09
C GLY A 311 -2.16 21.34 -16.05
N GLN A 312 -2.37 20.24 -16.79
CA GLN A 312 -1.42 19.72 -17.78
C GLN A 312 -1.12 20.70 -18.93
N ALA A 313 -2.03 21.64 -19.21
CA ALA A 313 -1.86 22.67 -20.24
C ALA A 313 -1.45 24.04 -19.66
N CYS A 314 -1.12 24.13 -18.37
CA CYS A 314 -0.63 25.36 -17.77
C CYS A 314 0.83 25.62 -18.13
N GLU A 315 1.16 26.85 -18.51
CA GLU A 315 2.52 27.30 -18.76
C GLU A 315 2.83 28.56 -17.96
N LEU A 316 4.10 28.66 -17.53
CA LEU A 316 4.62 29.82 -16.84
C LEU A 316 5.31 30.73 -17.85
N VAL A 317 5.06 32.03 -17.76
CA VAL A 317 5.78 33.06 -18.51
C VAL A 317 6.56 33.96 -17.56
N ASN A 318 7.61 34.58 -18.08
CA ASN A 318 8.55 35.44 -17.35
C ASN A 318 9.27 34.74 -16.19
N GLU A 319 9.60 33.44 -16.37
CA GLU A 319 10.37 32.64 -15.40
C GLU A 319 11.66 33.38 -15.01
N GLY A 320 11.91 33.50 -13.71
CA GLY A 320 13.06 34.21 -13.14
C GLY A 320 12.86 35.72 -12.95
N THR A 321 11.63 36.24 -13.12
CA THR A 321 11.31 37.65 -12.83
C THR A 321 10.39 37.80 -11.63
N ASP A 322 10.18 39.04 -11.18
CA ASP A 322 9.15 39.40 -10.18
C ASP A 322 7.71 39.31 -10.72
N LYS A 323 7.53 38.97 -12.02
CA LYS A 323 6.25 38.96 -12.72
C LYS A 323 5.98 37.63 -13.42
N GLU A 324 6.30 36.53 -12.73
CA GLU A 324 5.92 35.19 -13.16
C GLU A 324 4.39 35.06 -13.22
N LEU A 325 3.87 34.68 -14.38
CA LEU A 325 2.43 34.50 -14.62
C LEU A 325 2.18 33.11 -15.17
N CYS A 326 1.17 32.44 -14.63
CA CYS A 326 0.68 31.16 -15.14
C CYS A 326 -0.57 31.37 -15.98
N TYR A 327 -0.59 30.79 -17.17
CA TYR A 327 -1.72 30.92 -18.08
C TYR A 327 -1.99 29.58 -18.76
N TRP A 328 -3.19 29.43 -19.31
CA TRP A 328 -3.53 28.27 -20.12
C TRP A 328 -2.91 28.41 -21.51
N ALA A 329 -1.92 27.59 -21.82
CA ALA A 329 -1.32 27.54 -23.13
C ALA A 329 -2.30 26.93 -24.16
N ASN A 330 -2.56 27.67 -25.24
CA ASN A 330 -3.36 27.22 -26.39
C ASN A 330 -4.73 26.61 -26.02
N PRO A 331 -5.63 27.32 -25.32
CA PRO A 331 -6.91 26.78 -24.83
C PRO A 331 -7.88 26.32 -25.93
N LYS A 332 -7.65 26.75 -27.18
CA LYS A 332 -8.45 26.40 -28.35
C LYS A 332 -7.86 25.25 -29.18
N ASP A 333 -6.72 24.67 -28.77
CA ASP A 333 -6.16 23.51 -29.46
C ASP A 333 -6.97 22.25 -29.12
N VAL A 334 -7.88 21.92 -30.05
CA VAL A 334 -8.72 20.73 -30.04
C VAL A 334 -8.16 19.57 -30.88
N ALA A 335 -6.99 19.76 -31.48
CA ALA A 335 -6.40 18.76 -32.36
C ALA A 335 -5.74 17.66 -31.52
N SER A 336 -6.03 16.40 -31.86
CA SER A 336 -5.30 15.27 -31.28
C SER A 336 -3.84 15.25 -31.77
N PRO A 337 -2.89 14.69 -31.01
CA PRO A 337 -1.50 14.53 -31.47
C PRO A 337 -1.42 13.75 -32.79
N MET A 338 -0.62 14.24 -33.74
CA MET A 338 -0.26 13.49 -34.94
C MET A 338 0.83 12.48 -34.56
N ILE A 339 0.77 11.25 -35.07
CA ILE A 339 1.72 10.18 -34.70
C ILE A 339 2.52 9.73 -35.92
N THR A 340 3.85 9.66 -35.81
CA THR A 340 4.80 9.05 -36.75
C THR A 340 5.62 7.97 -36.06
N PRO A 341 6.17 6.98 -36.77
CA PRO A 341 7.16 6.09 -36.17
C PRO A 341 8.48 6.85 -35.92
N LEU A 342 9.20 6.47 -34.88
CA LEU A 342 10.49 7.06 -34.50
C LEU A 342 11.63 6.13 -34.91
N GLU A 343 12.32 6.44 -36.02
CA GLU A 343 13.39 5.59 -36.58
C GLU A 343 14.62 5.48 -35.67
N ASP A 344 15.01 6.58 -34.99
CA ASP A 344 16.24 6.67 -34.19
C ASP A 344 16.32 5.67 -33.02
N VAL A 345 15.18 5.11 -32.59
CA VAL A 345 15.10 4.19 -31.45
C VAL A 345 14.81 2.76 -31.88
N LEU A 346 14.57 2.53 -33.17
CA LEU A 346 14.31 1.20 -33.70
C LEU A 346 15.60 0.38 -33.60
N THR A 347 15.49 -0.85 -33.09
CA THR A 347 16.64 -1.76 -32.98
C THR A 347 17.30 -2.00 -34.35
N ASP A 348 18.62 -2.02 -34.38
CA ASP A 348 19.39 -2.27 -35.60
C ASP A 348 18.96 -3.59 -36.28
N GLY A 349 18.82 -3.54 -37.60
CA GLY A 349 18.38 -4.68 -38.42
C GLY A 349 16.87 -4.83 -38.58
N TYR A 350 16.09 -3.87 -38.07
CA TYR A 350 14.66 -3.72 -38.32
C TYR A 350 14.37 -2.42 -39.07
N GLU A 351 13.24 -2.36 -39.77
CA GLU A 351 12.76 -1.17 -40.48
C GLU A 351 11.25 -0.96 -40.32
N TYR A 352 10.81 0.29 -40.44
CA TYR A 352 9.40 0.65 -40.56
C TYR A 352 8.99 0.70 -42.03
N THR A 353 7.98 -0.09 -42.40
CA THR A 353 7.48 -0.14 -43.78
C THR A 353 6.60 1.06 -44.18
N ASN A 354 6.02 1.77 -43.20
CA ASN A 354 5.21 2.97 -43.44
C ASN A 354 5.55 4.05 -42.41
N THR A 355 6.14 5.13 -42.89
CA THR A 355 6.58 6.27 -42.08
C THR A 355 5.65 7.48 -42.17
N LYS A 356 4.53 7.35 -42.92
CA LYS A 356 3.57 8.44 -43.07
C LYS A 356 2.87 8.73 -41.74
N PRO A 357 2.65 10.01 -41.41
CA PRO A 357 2.02 10.38 -40.17
C PRO A 357 0.52 10.03 -40.16
N ARG A 358 0.01 9.74 -38.96
CA ARG A 358 -1.41 9.62 -38.68
C ARG A 358 -1.96 10.94 -38.14
N PRO A 359 -3.07 11.47 -38.70
CA PRO A 359 -3.70 11.12 -39.99
C PRO A 359 -2.88 11.62 -41.20
N PRO A 360 -3.08 11.05 -42.42
CA PRO A 360 -4.11 10.08 -42.82
C PRO A 360 -3.67 8.61 -42.75
N SER A 361 -2.42 8.34 -42.36
CA SER A 361 -1.93 6.96 -42.20
C SER A 361 -2.61 6.27 -41.02
N TRP A 362 -2.75 4.95 -41.07
CA TRP A 362 -3.31 4.16 -39.98
C TRP A 362 -2.25 3.58 -39.04
N GLY A 363 -0.98 3.57 -39.44
CA GLY A 363 0.04 2.84 -38.69
C GLY A 363 1.29 2.49 -39.48
N THR A 364 2.17 1.71 -38.84
CA THR A 364 3.39 1.15 -39.41
C THR A 364 3.48 -0.36 -39.21
N THR A 365 4.36 -1.02 -39.95
CA THR A 365 4.76 -2.41 -39.69
C THR A 365 6.26 -2.47 -39.48
N ILE A 366 6.68 -3.10 -38.39
CA ILE A 366 8.09 -3.39 -38.07
C ILE A 366 8.44 -4.71 -38.76
N VAL A 367 9.49 -4.69 -39.58
CA VAL A 367 9.98 -5.89 -40.28
C VAL A 367 11.49 -6.03 -40.12
N LYS A 368 11.97 -7.26 -40.06
CA LYS A 368 13.40 -7.58 -39.97
C LYS A 368 14.04 -7.57 -41.37
N THR A 369 14.96 -6.65 -41.63
CA THR A 369 15.50 -6.37 -42.98
C THR A 369 16.25 -7.55 -43.60
N ARG A 370 16.82 -8.45 -42.78
CA ARG A 370 17.62 -9.61 -43.24
C ARG A 370 16.88 -10.96 -43.12
N SER A 371 15.59 -10.97 -42.82
CA SER A 371 14.80 -12.20 -42.75
C SER A 371 13.96 -12.42 -44.01
N LYS A 372 13.79 -13.68 -44.44
CA LYS A 372 12.97 -14.03 -45.62
C LYS A 372 11.47 -13.82 -45.38
N ASP A 373 11.02 -13.92 -44.15
CA ASP A 373 9.63 -13.75 -43.71
C ASP A 373 9.37 -12.38 -43.04
N GLY A 374 10.42 -11.58 -42.82
CA GLY A 374 10.34 -10.27 -42.17
C GLY A 374 9.95 -10.32 -40.69
N CYS A 375 9.86 -11.50 -40.07
CA CYS A 375 9.40 -11.67 -38.70
C CYS A 375 10.53 -11.50 -37.68
N ILE A 376 10.11 -11.12 -36.47
CA ILE A 376 10.96 -10.86 -35.32
C ILE A 376 11.25 -12.19 -34.63
N ALA A 377 12.51 -12.45 -34.28
CA ALA A 377 12.84 -13.66 -33.56
C ALA A 377 12.14 -13.67 -32.18
N ALA A 378 11.71 -14.85 -31.74
CA ALA A 378 11.05 -15.01 -30.45
C ALA A 378 11.96 -14.58 -29.29
N PHE A 379 11.34 -14.03 -28.24
CA PHE A 379 12.00 -13.52 -27.03
C PHE A 379 13.17 -12.56 -27.29
N THR A 380 13.27 -12.02 -28.50
CA THR A 380 14.33 -11.09 -28.87
C THR A 380 13.90 -9.68 -28.47
N PRO A 381 14.71 -8.96 -27.67
CA PRO A 381 14.43 -7.58 -27.33
C PRO A 381 14.38 -6.70 -28.54
N ILE A 382 13.24 -6.03 -28.71
CA ILE A 382 13.07 -4.95 -29.69
C ILE A 382 12.75 -3.65 -28.96
N SER A 383 13.46 -2.60 -29.35
CA SER A 383 13.12 -1.22 -29.06
C SER A 383 12.51 -0.60 -30.30
N PHE A 384 11.42 0.13 -30.12
CA PHE A 384 10.73 0.87 -31.18
C PHE A 384 10.04 2.08 -30.56
N GLY A 385 9.64 3.06 -31.37
CA GLY A 385 9.00 4.24 -30.82
C GLY A 385 8.04 4.92 -31.78
N ILE A 386 7.34 5.89 -31.22
CA ILE A 386 6.54 6.84 -31.97
C ILE A 386 6.96 8.26 -31.59
N GLN A 387 6.82 9.16 -32.54
CA GLN A 387 6.98 10.58 -32.34
C GLN A 387 5.63 11.27 -32.55
N THR A 388 5.38 12.30 -31.76
CA THR A 388 4.21 13.16 -31.91
C THR A 388 4.61 14.57 -32.29
N ASN A 389 3.69 15.30 -32.92
CA ASN A 389 3.93 16.69 -33.34
C ASN A 389 3.73 17.73 -32.21
N LYS A 390 3.34 17.27 -31.01
CA LYS A 390 3.09 18.09 -29.81
C LYS A 390 3.36 17.22 -28.58
N PRO A 391 3.73 17.81 -27.42
CA PRO A 391 3.90 17.04 -26.19
C PRO A 391 2.61 16.29 -25.87
N SER A 392 2.72 14.98 -25.70
CA SER A 392 1.57 14.12 -25.54
C SER A 392 1.88 12.99 -24.60
N GLN A 393 0.86 12.51 -23.89
CA GLN A 393 0.91 11.29 -23.11
C GLN A 393 0.32 10.17 -23.96
N CYS A 394 1.04 9.06 -24.12
CA CYS A 394 0.65 7.98 -25.00
C CYS A 394 0.41 6.68 -24.22
N LYS A 395 -0.56 5.89 -24.68
CA LYS A 395 -0.90 4.57 -24.15
C LYS A 395 -0.92 3.53 -25.26
N ILE A 396 -0.67 2.27 -24.89
CA ILE A 396 -0.64 1.12 -25.77
C ILE A 396 -1.50 -0.04 -25.25
N ASP A 397 -2.05 -0.83 -26.19
CA ASP A 397 -2.83 -2.03 -25.89
C ASP A 397 -2.79 -2.98 -27.10
N PHE A 398 -2.79 -4.30 -26.85
CA PHE A 398 -3.00 -5.32 -27.89
C PHE A 398 -4.47 -5.42 -28.29
N ASN A 399 -5.39 -5.00 -27.43
CA ASN A 399 -6.80 -4.87 -27.75
C ASN A 399 -7.10 -3.50 -28.34
N ARG A 400 -7.93 -3.48 -29.38
CA ARG A 400 -8.42 -2.22 -29.95
C ARG A 400 -9.48 -1.62 -29.03
N THR A 401 -9.09 -0.66 -28.19
CA THR A 401 -10.00 0.12 -27.35
C THR A 401 -10.68 1.24 -28.13
N THR A 402 -11.73 1.84 -27.57
CA THR A 402 -12.40 3.01 -28.15
C THR A 402 -11.87 4.32 -27.57
N MET A 403 -11.57 4.35 -26.28
CA MET A 403 -11.09 5.54 -25.58
C MET A 403 -9.64 5.39 -25.12
N TYR A 404 -8.98 6.53 -24.88
CA TYR A 404 -7.63 6.57 -24.33
C TYR A 404 -7.57 5.98 -22.91
N ASP A 405 -8.54 6.31 -22.05
CA ASP A 405 -8.56 5.86 -20.65
C ASP A 405 -8.84 4.36 -20.50
N GLU A 406 -9.38 3.70 -21.54
CA GLU A 406 -9.58 2.24 -21.58
C GLU A 406 -8.26 1.47 -21.80
N MET A 407 -7.21 2.14 -22.27
CA MET A 407 -5.93 1.50 -22.53
C MET A 407 -5.16 1.32 -21.21
N PRO A 408 -4.75 0.08 -20.89
CA PRO A 408 -4.18 -0.23 -19.58
C PRO A 408 -2.73 0.23 -19.42
N PHE A 409 -1.94 0.34 -20.51
CA PHE A 409 -0.50 0.55 -20.40
C PHE A 409 -0.08 1.90 -20.98
N TYR A 410 0.78 2.62 -20.25
CA TYR A 410 1.49 3.77 -20.80
C TYR A 410 2.56 3.33 -21.80
N PHE A 411 2.75 4.11 -22.86
CA PHE A 411 3.79 3.85 -23.85
C PHE A 411 5.16 4.07 -23.19
N GLY A 412 5.96 3.01 -23.06
CA GLY A 412 7.26 3.09 -22.41
C GLY A 412 7.22 3.27 -20.90
N GLU A 413 6.14 2.85 -20.23
CA GLU A 413 5.97 2.95 -18.77
C GLU A 413 6.07 4.38 -18.21
N SER A 414 5.90 5.37 -19.09
CA SER A 414 5.99 6.79 -18.74
C SER A 414 4.65 7.46 -18.97
N ASN A 415 4.16 8.12 -17.94
CA ASN A 415 3.00 8.99 -18.04
C ASN A 415 3.38 10.46 -18.33
N LEU A 416 4.64 10.71 -18.71
CA LEU A 416 5.11 12.04 -19.06
C LEU A 416 4.57 12.49 -20.42
N TYR A 417 4.52 13.81 -20.59
CA TYR A 417 4.14 14.46 -21.84
C TYR A 417 5.39 14.74 -22.67
N ASP A 418 5.70 13.83 -23.59
CA ASP A 418 6.89 13.90 -24.43
C ASP A 418 6.53 13.98 -25.93
N TYR A 419 7.51 14.39 -26.74
CA TYR A 419 7.43 14.28 -28.20
C TYR A 419 7.80 12.89 -28.68
N ASN A 420 8.78 12.25 -28.04
CA ASN A 420 9.32 10.96 -28.43
C ASN A 420 8.94 9.92 -27.37
N HIS A 421 8.29 8.86 -27.80
CA HIS A 421 7.82 7.77 -26.95
C HIS A 421 8.51 6.49 -27.37
N THR A 422 9.21 5.84 -26.44
CA THR A 422 10.00 4.65 -26.72
C THR A 422 9.46 3.45 -25.96
N GLN A 423 9.28 2.33 -26.62
CA GLN A 423 8.84 1.07 -26.03
C GLN A 423 9.92 0.02 -26.24
N ARG A 424 10.19 -0.74 -25.19
CA ARG A 424 10.96 -1.98 -25.26
C ARG A 424 10.02 -3.14 -25.01
N MET A 425 10.13 -4.20 -25.79
CA MET A 425 9.33 -5.40 -25.54
C MET A 425 10.05 -6.66 -25.99
N ASN A 426 9.68 -7.77 -25.35
CA ASN A 426 10.05 -9.12 -25.72
C ASN A 426 8.77 -9.91 -25.95
N LEU A 427 8.68 -10.63 -27.07
CA LEU A 427 7.46 -11.35 -27.41
C LEU A 427 7.71 -12.86 -27.47
N PRO A 428 6.89 -13.66 -26.78
CA PRO A 428 7.00 -15.10 -26.86
C PRO A 428 6.68 -15.61 -28.27
N SER A 429 7.33 -16.71 -28.66
CA SER A 429 6.94 -17.41 -29.90
C SER A 429 5.51 -17.94 -29.77
N PRO A 430 4.78 -18.01 -30.89
CA PRO A 430 3.53 -18.77 -30.95
C PRO A 430 3.68 -20.19 -30.40
N ASP A 431 4.80 -20.84 -30.70
CA ASP A 431 5.09 -22.19 -30.24
C ASP A 431 5.29 -22.27 -28.72
N ALA A 432 5.88 -21.26 -28.06
CA ALA A 432 6.00 -21.18 -26.61
C ALA A 432 4.62 -21.04 -25.95
N ILE A 433 3.77 -20.15 -26.48
CA ILE A 433 2.39 -19.98 -26.01
C ILE A 433 1.59 -21.29 -26.19
N ASN A 434 1.65 -21.87 -27.38
CA ASN A 434 0.93 -23.09 -27.71
C ASN A 434 1.43 -24.29 -26.90
N SER A 435 2.75 -24.37 -26.65
CA SER A 435 3.35 -25.43 -25.83
C SER A 435 2.93 -25.32 -24.37
N PHE A 436 2.92 -24.10 -23.80
CA PHE A 436 2.41 -23.88 -22.46
C PHE A 436 0.91 -24.24 -22.35
N ALA A 437 0.08 -23.77 -23.29
CA ALA A 437 -1.35 -24.06 -23.32
C ALA A 437 -1.63 -25.57 -23.36
N LYS A 438 -0.82 -26.35 -24.10
CA LYS A 438 -0.88 -27.82 -24.10
C LYS A 438 -0.56 -28.44 -22.74
N THR A 439 0.44 -27.91 -22.02
CA THR A 439 0.79 -28.41 -20.68
C THR A 439 -0.28 -28.13 -19.62
N THR A 440 -1.17 -27.15 -19.86
CA THR A 440 -2.28 -26.76 -18.97
C THR A 440 -3.65 -27.24 -19.44
N GLU A 441 -3.71 -28.15 -20.44
CA GLU A 441 -4.95 -28.68 -21.02
C GLU A 441 -5.87 -29.36 -19.97
N ASN A 442 -5.28 -29.93 -18.91
CA ASN A 442 -6.02 -30.58 -17.82
C ASN A 442 -6.74 -29.59 -16.90
N GLU A 443 -6.28 -28.33 -16.80
CA GLU A 443 -6.84 -27.31 -15.89
C GLU A 443 -7.78 -26.33 -16.61
N THR A 444 -7.59 -26.12 -17.91
CA THR A 444 -8.32 -25.11 -18.69
C THR A 444 -9.43 -25.68 -19.58
N GLY A 445 -9.63 -27.01 -19.59
CA GLY A 445 -10.71 -27.65 -20.35
C GLY A 445 -10.55 -27.54 -21.87
N GLY A 446 -9.32 -27.57 -22.38
CA GLY A 446 -9.04 -27.60 -23.82
C GLY A 446 -9.22 -26.26 -24.55
N LEU A 447 -8.89 -25.14 -23.91
CA LEU A 447 -8.84 -23.85 -24.59
C LEU A 447 -7.59 -23.78 -25.50
N THR A 448 -7.77 -24.09 -26.78
CA THR A 448 -6.71 -23.94 -27.79
C THR A 448 -6.51 -22.46 -28.10
N ILE A 449 -5.59 -21.80 -27.37
CA ILE A 449 -5.07 -20.50 -27.78
C ILE A 449 -4.19 -20.75 -28.99
N GLN A 450 -4.71 -20.54 -30.21
CA GLN A 450 -3.89 -20.54 -31.42
C GLN A 450 -3.43 -19.11 -31.67
N ASN A 451 -2.18 -18.82 -31.32
CA ASN A 451 -1.52 -17.60 -31.76
C ASN A 451 -0.89 -17.86 -33.13
N ASP A 452 -1.20 -17.05 -34.14
CA ASP A 452 -0.68 -17.22 -35.51
C ASP A 452 0.66 -16.50 -35.73
N GLY A 453 1.19 -15.86 -34.68
CA GLY A 453 2.44 -15.10 -34.68
C GLY A 453 2.31 -13.70 -35.25
N ARG A 454 1.10 -13.18 -35.43
CA ARG A 454 0.87 -11.81 -35.92
C ARG A 454 0.21 -10.97 -34.85
N TYR A 455 0.82 -9.84 -34.56
CA TYR A 455 0.38 -8.94 -33.51
C TYR A 455 0.13 -7.55 -34.06
N THR A 456 -0.86 -6.88 -33.48
CA THR A 456 -1.11 -5.46 -33.71
C THR A 456 -1.17 -4.80 -32.35
N LEU A 457 -0.24 -3.88 -32.10
CA LEU A 457 -0.25 -3.01 -30.95
C LEU A 457 -0.91 -1.70 -31.34
N TYR A 458 -1.94 -1.30 -30.61
CA TYR A 458 -2.66 -0.06 -30.82
C TYR A 458 -2.08 1.00 -29.91
N ALA A 459 -1.78 2.19 -30.44
CA ALA A 459 -1.31 3.34 -29.69
C ALA A 459 -2.30 4.51 -29.80
N ARG A 460 -2.57 5.20 -28.69
CA ARG A 460 -3.32 6.46 -28.66
C ARG A 460 -2.56 7.46 -27.81
N CYS A 461 -2.50 8.71 -28.27
CA CYS A 461 -1.88 9.80 -27.55
C CYS A 461 -2.91 10.88 -27.24
N ARG A 462 -2.76 11.52 -26.08
CA ARG A 462 -3.58 12.62 -25.56
C ARG A 462 -2.72 13.86 -25.40
N SER A 463 -3.22 15.02 -25.82
CA SER A 463 -2.56 16.31 -25.60
C SER A 463 -2.77 16.84 -24.18
N GLY A 464 -2.02 17.87 -23.76
CA GLY A 464 -2.22 18.51 -22.45
C GLY A 464 -3.61 19.11 -22.26
N ASN A 465 -4.29 19.46 -23.36
CA ASN A 465 -5.68 19.92 -23.39
C ASN A 465 -6.71 18.79 -23.30
N GLY A 466 -6.27 17.54 -23.22
CA GLY A 466 -7.17 16.39 -23.09
C GLY A 466 -7.76 15.88 -24.39
N PHE A 467 -7.27 16.31 -25.55
CA PHE A 467 -7.73 15.77 -26.83
C PHE A 467 -6.87 14.57 -27.24
N TRP A 468 -7.53 13.42 -27.44
CA TRP A 468 -6.87 12.18 -27.83
C TRP A 468 -7.23 11.75 -29.24
N ASN A 469 -6.46 10.81 -29.75
CA ASN A 469 -6.71 10.18 -31.03
C ASN A 469 -7.97 9.32 -31.01
N ILE A 470 -8.95 9.59 -31.90
CA ILE A 470 -10.20 8.79 -32.02
C ILE A 470 -9.96 7.44 -32.70
N ASP A 471 -9.11 7.39 -33.73
CA ASP A 471 -8.56 6.14 -34.24
C ASP A 471 -7.25 5.81 -33.53
N ALA A 472 -6.92 4.54 -33.34
CA ALA A 472 -5.61 4.16 -32.84
C ALA A 472 -4.57 4.17 -33.97
N TYR A 473 -3.31 4.43 -33.63
CA TYR A 473 -2.17 4.15 -34.50
C TYR A 473 -1.79 2.68 -34.39
N GLU A 474 -1.77 1.96 -35.50
CA GLU A 474 -1.50 0.51 -35.53
C GLU A 474 0.01 0.25 -35.72
N ILE A 475 0.62 -0.49 -34.81
CA ILE A 475 2.00 -0.96 -34.91
C ILE A 475 1.93 -2.47 -35.11
N LYS A 476 2.19 -2.92 -36.33
CA LYS A 476 2.10 -4.32 -36.73
C LYS A 476 3.47 -4.98 -36.72
N PHE A 477 3.53 -6.22 -36.28
CA PHE A 477 4.73 -7.04 -36.36
C PHE A 477 4.34 -8.52 -36.33
N CYS A 478 5.26 -9.39 -36.75
CA CYS A 478 5.12 -10.83 -36.58
C CYS A 478 6.31 -11.40 -35.82
N VAL A 479 6.10 -12.51 -35.13
CA VAL A 479 7.12 -13.25 -34.39
C VAL A 479 7.33 -14.61 -35.04
N ASP A 480 8.59 -15.01 -35.16
CA ASP A 480 9.00 -16.28 -35.74
C ASP A 480 8.32 -17.45 -35.03
N LYS A 481 7.85 -18.42 -35.81
CA LYS A 481 7.21 -19.65 -35.31
C LYS A 481 8.21 -20.72 -34.90
N GLY A 482 9.50 -20.50 -35.10
CA GLY A 482 10.53 -21.49 -34.78
C GLY A 482 10.64 -21.75 -33.27
N PRO A 483 11.26 -22.89 -32.87
CA PRO A 483 11.63 -23.09 -31.48
C PRO A 483 12.62 -22.01 -31.06
N ASP A 484 12.50 -21.55 -29.82
CA ASP A 484 13.49 -20.69 -29.23
C ASP A 484 14.80 -21.46 -29.04
N THR A 485 15.90 -20.81 -29.39
CA THR A 485 17.26 -21.38 -29.40
C THR A 485 18.26 -20.51 -28.65
N THR A 486 17.78 -19.45 -28.00
CA THR A 486 18.61 -18.54 -27.21
C THR A 486 18.41 -18.82 -25.72
N PRO A 487 19.45 -18.65 -24.89
CA PRO A 487 19.27 -18.63 -23.45
C PRO A 487 18.56 -17.35 -23.00
N PRO A 488 17.97 -17.36 -21.81
CA PRO A 488 17.32 -16.18 -21.25
C PRO A 488 18.35 -15.09 -20.98
N GLN A 489 17.95 -13.85 -21.20
CA GLN A 489 18.73 -12.65 -20.95
C GLN A 489 18.13 -11.88 -19.79
N ILE A 490 18.99 -11.51 -18.84
CA ILE A 490 18.64 -10.57 -17.77
C ILE A 490 18.71 -9.16 -18.36
N ILE A 491 17.57 -8.50 -18.42
CA ILE A 491 17.40 -7.17 -19.02
C ILE A 491 17.52 -6.06 -17.97
N GLU A 492 16.94 -6.29 -16.79
CA GLU A 492 16.88 -5.31 -15.71
C GLU A 492 16.91 -5.98 -14.34
N THR A 493 17.27 -5.22 -13.33
CA THR A 493 17.22 -5.61 -11.92
C THR A 493 16.57 -4.51 -11.09
N SER A 494 15.81 -4.87 -10.05
CA SER A 494 15.11 -3.90 -9.18
C SER A 494 16.06 -2.98 -8.41
N ILE A 495 17.32 -3.39 -8.29
CA ILE A 495 18.41 -2.58 -7.76
C ILE A 495 19.44 -2.45 -8.87
N ARG A 496 19.93 -1.24 -9.15
CA ARG A 496 20.96 -1.03 -10.18
C ARG A 496 22.27 -1.69 -9.76
N ASN A 497 23.08 -2.08 -10.74
CA ASN A 497 24.42 -2.61 -10.45
C ASN A 497 25.29 -1.53 -9.79
N ASN A 498 26.18 -1.94 -8.88
CA ASN A 498 27.08 -1.07 -8.09
C ASN A 498 26.40 -0.10 -7.13
N GLN A 499 25.14 -0.34 -6.75
CA GLN A 499 24.46 0.48 -5.75
C GLN A 499 24.99 0.21 -4.32
N PRO A 500 25.07 1.25 -3.48
CA PRO A 500 25.35 1.06 -2.06
C PRO A 500 24.18 0.40 -1.35
N VAL A 501 24.49 -0.28 -0.25
CA VAL A 501 23.50 -0.88 0.63
C VAL A 501 23.84 -0.57 2.08
N GLN A 502 22.80 -0.41 2.89
CA GLN A 502 22.87 -0.02 4.30
C GLN A 502 23.88 -0.87 5.09
N PHE A 503 24.55 -0.24 6.05
CA PHE A 503 25.46 -0.88 6.98
C PHE A 503 24.73 -1.89 7.88
N GLU A 504 25.42 -2.96 8.27
CA GLU A 504 24.92 -4.01 9.17
C GLU A 504 23.69 -4.79 8.65
N ILE A 505 23.44 -4.77 7.34
CA ILE A 505 22.46 -5.67 6.72
C ILE A 505 23.13 -6.95 6.25
N ASP A 506 22.51 -8.10 6.50
CA ASP A 506 22.99 -9.40 5.99
C ASP A 506 22.32 -9.78 4.65
N LYS A 507 21.17 -9.17 4.35
CA LYS A 507 20.24 -9.63 3.32
C LYS A 507 19.62 -8.49 2.53
N VAL A 508 19.55 -8.64 1.20
CA VAL A 508 18.93 -7.66 0.30
C VAL A 508 17.97 -8.37 -0.67
N PRO A 509 16.67 -8.01 -0.68
CA PRO A 509 15.74 -8.54 -1.67
C PRO A 509 16.07 -7.99 -3.06
N ILE A 510 16.04 -8.84 -4.07
CA ILE A 510 16.32 -8.48 -5.47
C ILE A 510 15.26 -9.10 -6.38
N VAL A 511 14.83 -8.34 -7.38
CA VAL A 511 14.07 -8.86 -8.52
C VAL A 511 14.93 -8.71 -9.76
N VAL A 512 15.07 -9.79 -10.50
CA VAL A 512 15.77 -9.84 -11.79
C VAL A 512 14.72 -10.04 -12.88
N TYR A 513 14.78 -9.24 -13.93
CA TYR A 513 13.82 -9.26 -15.02
C TYR A 513 14.46 -9.90 -16.25
N THR A 514 13.82 -10.95 -16.74
CA THR A 514 14.25 -11.72 -17.90
C THR A 514 13.37 -11.44 -19.12
N ASN A 515 13.95 -11.56 -20.31
CA ASN A 515 13.24 -11.40 -21.60
C ASN A 515 12.24 -12.54 -21.89
N GLU A 516 12.35 -13.67 -21.19
CA GLU A 516 11.52 -14.86 -21.35
C GLU A 516 11.31 -15.57 -20.01
N PRO A 517 10.26 -16.40 -19.88
CA PRO A 517 10.07 -17.17 -18.66
C PRO A 517 11.27 -18.09 -18.40
N ALA A 518 11.87 -17.98 -17.22
CA ALA A 518 13.09 -18.68 -16.90
C ALA A 518 13.07 -19.24 -15.48
N SER A 519 13.96 -20.18 -15.20
CA SER A 519 14.35 -20.59 -13.85
C SER A 519 15.72 -20.01 -13.56
N CYS A 520 15.80 -19.03 -12.66
CA CYS A 520 17.05 -18.35 -12.31
C CYS A 520 17.64 -18.84 -10.99
N ARG A 521 18.96 -18.78 -10.92
CA ARG A 521 19.77 -19.06 -9.74
C ARG A 521 20.86 -18.03 -9.60
N TRP A 522 21.38 -17.88 -8.40
CA TRP A 522 22.53 -17.03 -8.14
C TRP A 522 23.55 -17.67 -7.19
N SER A 523 24.79 -17.20 -7.24
CA SER A 523 25.88 -17.62 -6.35
C SER A 523 26.85 -16.46 -6.10
N ARG A 524 27.63 -16.53 -5.01
CA ARG A 524 28.74 -15.58 -4.75
C ARG A 524 30.00 -15.83 -5.59
N THR A 525 30.05 -16.97 -6.28
CA THR A 525 31.16 -17.31 -7.18
C THR A 525 30.63 -17.61 -8.57
N ASP A 526 31.37 -17.26 -9.62
CA ASP A 526 30.97 -17.58 -10.99
C ASP A 526 31.09 -19.09 -11.21
N GLN A 527 29.94 -19.73 -11.42
CA GLN A 527 29.85 -21.17 -11.66
C GLN A 527 28.69 -21.50 -12.59
N ASN A 528 28.72 -22.72 -13.14
CA ASN A 528 27.65 -23.19 -14.02
C ASN A 528 26.29 -23.24 -13.30
N PHE A 529 25.20 -22.99 -14.03
CA PHE A 529 23.82 -22.96 -13.52
C PHE A 529 23.47 -24.11 -12.56
N ASN A 530 23.80 -25.35 -12.93
CA ASN A 530 23.50 -26.52 -12.12
C ASN A 530 24.23 -26.58 -10.76
N LYS A 531 25.33 -25.84 -10.59
CA LYS A 531 26.11 -25.77 -9.35
C LYS A 531 25.71 -24.61 -8.45
N MET A 532 24.98 -23.63 -9.00
CA MET A 532 24.49 -22.49 -8.21
C MET A 532 23.50 -22.97 -7.15
N GLU A 533 23.77 -22.55 -5.91
CA GLU A 533 23.12 -23.03 -4.69
C GLU A 533 21.82 -22.29 -4.36
N ASN A 534 21.69 -21.03 -4.77
CA ASN A 534 20.53 -20.20 -4.41
C ASN A 534 19.52 -20.16 -5.57
N ASN A 535 18.32 -20.66 -5.32
CA ASN A 535 17.21 -20.61 -6.28
C ASN A 535 16.42 -19.32 -6.15
N MET A 536 15.86 -18.84 -7.26
CA MET A 536 14.93 -17.72 -7.30
C MET A 536 13.50 -18.18 -7.56
N SER A 537 12.52 -17.39 -7.13
CA SER A 537 11.11 -17.58 -7.46
C SER A 537 10.79 -16.81 -8.73
N CYS A 538 10.56 -17.53 -9.82
CA CYS A 538 10.47 -16.95 -11.15
C CYS A 538 9.08 -17.08 -11.79
N ALA A 539 8.76 -16.11 -12.64
CA ALA A 539 7.69 -16.23 -13.62
C ALA A 539 7.99 -17.43 -14.54
N SER A 540 7.08 -18.40 -14.49
CA SER A 540 7.28 -19.72 -15.08
C SER A 540 6.43 -19.95 -16.32
N ASN A 541 5.66 -18.96 -16.77
CA ASN A 541 4.87 -19.08 -17.98
C ASN A 541 4.73 -17.75 -18.73
N PRO A 542 4.44 -17.79 -20.05
CA PRO A 542 4.36 -16.59 -20.87
C PRO A 542 3.28 -15.58 -20.44
N MET A 543 2.27 -16.01 -19.65
CA MET A 543 1.18 -15.14 -19.18
C MET A 543 1.52 -14.37 -17.89
N GLN A 544 2.62 -14.70 -17.21
CA GLN A 544 3.10 -14.02 -16.00
C GLN A 544 4.01 -12.82 -16.29
N MET A 545 3.90 -12.27 -17.50
CA MET A 545 4.61 -11.06 -17.89
C MET A 545 4.12 -9.86 -17.06
N GLN A 546 5.03 -9.05 -16.54
CA GLN A 546 4.72 -7.87 -15.74
C GLN A 546 4.42 -6.65 -16.61
N SER A 547 4.06 -5.52 -16.00
CA SER A 547 3.74 -4.27 -16.71
C SER A 547 4.89 -3.76 -17.57
N ASN A 548 6.13 -4.07 -17.19
CA ASN A 548 7.32 -3.77 -17.97
C ASN A 548 7.59 -4.72 -19.16
N LEU A 549 6.65 -5.60 -19.46
CA LEU A 549 6.75 -6.60 -20.52
C LEU A 549 7.94 -7.58 -20.34
N LEU A 550 8.37 -7.78 -19.09
CA LEU A 550 9.43 -8.73 -18.70
C LEU A 550 8.91 -9.76 -17.69
N TYR A 551 9.73 -10.78 -17.46
CA TYR A 551 9.45 -11.89 -16.54
C TYR A 551 10.29 -11.75 -15.27
N ALA A 552 9.62 -11.53 -14.14
CA ALA A 552 10.27 -11.31 -12.87
C ALA A 552 10.74 -12.62 -12.21
N CYS A 553 11.94 -12.58 -11.65
CA CYS A 553 12.53 -13.58 -10.78
C CYS A 553 12.95 -12.91 -9.47
N SER A 554 12.28 -13.24 -8.37
CA SER A 554 12.60 -12.70 -7.05
C SER A 554 13.54 -13.61 -6.26
N GLY A 555 14.43 -13.01 -5.50
CA GLY A 555 15.36 -13.69 -4.62
C GLY A 555 15.84 -12.78 -3.49
N GLU A 556 16.66 -13.33 -2.61
CA GLU A 556 17.27 -12.62 -1.49
C GLU A 556 18.78 -12.85 -1.56
N LEU A 557 19.56 -11.78 -1.72
CA LEU A 557 21.03 -11.83 -1.70
C LEU A 557 21.46 -11.85 -0.24
N THR A 558 22.31 -12.82 0.15
CA THR A 558 22.69 -13.05 1.56
C THR A 558 24.19 -12.96 1.78
N ASN A 559 24.61 -12.80 3.04
CA ASN A 559 26.00 -12.59 3.46
C ASN A 559 26.58 -11.33 2.83
N ILE A 560 25.87 -10.23 2.96
CA ILE A 560 26.37 -8.90 2.62
C ILE A 560 27.45 -8.53 3.66
N GLU A 561 28.64 -8.19 3.18
CA GLU A 561 29.75 -7.72 3.99
C GLU A 561 29.86 -6.19 3.90
N ASP A 562 29.97 -5.55 5.07
CA ASP A 562 30.21 -4.11 5.16
C ASP A 562 31.58 -3.72 4.61
N ARG A 563 31.68 -2.48 4.11
CA ARG A 563 32.92 -1.87 3.59
C ARG A 563 33.61 -2.67 2.47
N LYS A 564 32.85 -3.51 1.75
CA LYS A 564 33.36 -4.37 0.67
C LYS A 564 32.39 -4.42 -0.51
N ASP A 565 32.94 -4.79 -1.66
CA ASP A 565 32.17 -5.12 -2.85
C ASP A 565 31.62 -6.55 -2.73
N ASN A 566 30.29 -6.66 -2.66
CA ASN A 566 29.55 -7.92 -2.58
C ASN A 566 29.16 -8.36 -3.99
N ASN A 567 29.89 -9.34 -4.53
CA ASN A 567 29.71 -9.83 -5.90
C ASN A 567 28.77 -11.03 -5.96
N PHE A 568 27.82 -10.97 -6.88
CA PHE A 568 26.81 -11.99 -7.16
C PHE A 568 26.81 -12.32 -8.65
N TYR A 569 26.57 -13.59 -8.95
CA TYR A 569 26.54 -14.12 -10.31
C TYR A 569 25.20 -14.80 -10.53
N PHE A 570 24.41 -14.28 -11.47
CA PHE A 570 23.12 -14.83 -11.84
C PHE A 570 23.22 -15.63 -13.12
N ARG A 571 22.53 -16.77 -13.17
CA ARG A 571 22.26 -17.52 -14.41
C ARG A 571 20.83 -18.03 -14.41
N CYS A 572 20.27 -18.05 -15.59
CA CYS A 572 18.90 -18.48 -15.84
C CYS A 572 18.87 -19.60 -16.89
N GLU A 573 17.85 -20.44 -16.82
CA GLU A 573 17.56 -21.53 -17.76
C GLU A 573 16.13 -21.34 -18.28
N ASP A 574 15.94 -21.38 -19.60
CA ASP A 574 14.67 -21.06 -20.25
C ASP A 574 13.56 -22.10 -20.00
N GLN A 575 12.36 -21.75 -20.47
CA GLN A 575 11.22 -22.65 -20.67
C GLN A 575 10.98 -23.63 -19.50
N PRO A 576 10.67 -23.13 -18.28
CA PRO A 576 10.55 -23.96 -17.09
C PRO A 576 9.42 -25.01 -17.14
N TRP A 577 8.51 -24.94 -18.12
CA TRP A 577 7.52 -25.99 -18.40
C TRP A 577 8.04 -27.15 -19.28
N LYS A 578 9.19 -27.01 -19.92
CA LYS A 578 9.81 -28.05 -20.75
C LYS A 578 10.62 -29.05 -19.93
N PRO A 579 10.84 -30.28 -20.44
CA PRO A 579 11.81 -31.21 -19.86
C PRO A 579 13.21 -30.59 -19.74
N LYS A 580 13.94 -30.92 -18.67
CA LYS A 580 15.24 -30.29 -18.34
C LYS A 580 16.29 -30.40 -19.46
N ASN A 581 16.24 -31.45 -20.28
CA ASN A 581 17.16 -31.69 -21.39
C ASN A 581 16.90 -30.81 -22.63
N GLU A 582 15.75 -30.15 -22.70
CA GLU A 582 15.40 -29.22 -23.79
C GLU A 582 15.66 -27.76 -23.41
N ARG A 583 16.01 -27.50 -22.13
CA ARG A 583 16.24 -26.15 -21.64
C ARG A 583 17.66 -25.70 -21.92
N ILE A 584 17.79 -24.41 -22.22
CA ILE A 584 19.00 -23.72 -22.60
C ILE A 584 19.42 -22.80 -21.45
N PRO A 585 20.46 -23.15 -20.68
CA PRO A 585 20.98 -22.31 -19.62
C PRO A 585 21.91 -21.21 -20.16
N MET A 586 21.96 -20.08 -19.46
CA MET A 586 22.97 -19.04 -19.66
C MET A 586 24.40 -19.62 -19.52
N THR A 587 25.25 -19.36 -20.51
CA THR A 587 26.65 -19.76 -20.50
C THR A 587 27.55 -18.76 -19.78
N GLN A 588 27.21 -17.48 -19.86
CA GLN A 588 27.87 -16.38 -19.14
C GLN A 588 27.00 -15.94 -17.95
N SER A 589 27.62 -15.68 -16.81
CA SER A 589 26.92 -15.12 -15.65
C SER A 589 26.62 -13.64 -15.86
N TYR A 590 25.45 -13.19 -15.42
CA TYR A 590 25.21 -11.77 -15.19
C TYR A 590 25.86 -11.39 -13.86
N GLN A 591 26.93 -10.61 -13.91
CA GLN A 591 27.64 -10.15 -12.73
C GLN A 591 26.93 -8.92 -12.14
N PHE A 592 26.70 -8.97 -10.83
CA PHE A 592 26.02 -7.92 -10.07
C PHE A 592 26.78 -7.66 -8.78
N THR A 593 26.98 -6.39 -8.44
CA THR A 593 27.77 -5.97 -7.30
C THR A 593 26.97 -4.99 -6.45
N LEU A 594 26.92 -5.24 -5.15
CA LEU A 594 26.42 -4.31 -4.15
C LEU A 594 27.59 -3.80 -3.31
N LYS A 595 27.61 -2.51 -3.00
CA LYS A 595 28.67 -1.91 -2.19
C LYS A 595 28.21 -1.85 -0.74
N GLY A 596 28.79 -2.68 0.12
CA GLY A 596 28.54 -2.59 1.56
C GLY A 596 29.13 -1.28 2.09
N THR A 597 28.33 -0.46 2.75
CA THR A 597 28.75 0.85 3.26
C THR A 597 29.27 0.75 4.70
N GLN A 598 29.39 1.89 5.36
CA GLN A 598 29.66 2.07 6.79
C GLN A 598 28.60 3.01 7.39
N PRO A 599 28.51 3.18 8.72
CA PRO A 599 27.57 4.13 9.31
C PRO A 599 27.74 5.54 8.74
N LEU A 600 26.63 6.24 8.51
CA LEU A 600 26.62 7.68 8.32
C LEU A 600 26.64 8.33 9.70
N ASN A 601 27.38 9.42 9.87
CA ASN A 601 27.41 10.17 11.13
C ASN A 601 27.18 11.66 10.87
N ILE A 602 26.41 12.30 11.74
CA ILE A 602 26.33 13.77 11.83
C ILE A 602 27.46 14.22 12.74
N ILE A 603 28.24 15.21 12.31
CA ILE A 603 29.30 15.80 13.12
C ILE A 603 28.63 16.67 14.19
N GLU A 604 28.59 16.23 15.45
CA GLU A 604 27.86 16.91 16.53
C GLU A 604 28.27 18.40 16.66
N ASP A 605 29.57 18.71 16.56
CA ASP A 605 30.11 20.07 16.66
C ASP A 605 29.75 20.98 15.47
N SER A 606 29.24 20.41 14.37
CA SER A 606 28.81 21.18 13.20
C SER A 606 27.37 21.69 13.33
N VAL A 607 26.56 21.15 14.24
CA VAL A 607 25.13 21.46 14.34
C VAL A 607 24.95 22.87 14.90
N SER A 608 24.38 23.76 14.09
CA SER A 608 24.16 25.16 14.45
C SER A 608 22.75 25.62 14.01
N PRO A 609 22.08 26.49 14.77
CA PRO A 609 22.46 27.02 16.09
C PRO A 609 22.32 25.96 17.18
N SER A 610 23.13 25.98 18.25
CA SER A 610 23.04 25.00 19.35
C SER A 610 23.29 25.61 20.72
N ASN A 611 22.27 25.52 21.61
CA ASN A 611 22.28 26.07 22.98
C ASN A 611 22.66 27.55 23.08
N GLU A 612 22.36 28.32 22.02
CA GLU A 612 22.66 29.75 21.94
C GLU A 612 21.40 30.60 21.77
N THR A 613 21.57 31.92 21.92
CA THR A 613 20.51 32.91 21.65
C THR A 613 20.85 33.65 20.37
N VAL A 614 20.02 33.48 19.34
CA VAL A 614 20.11 34.24 18.09
C VAL A 614 19.34 35.54 18.27
N GLU A 615 20.02 36.67 18.16
CA GLU A 615 19.43 37.98 18.33
C GLU A 615 19.07 38.63 16.99
N GLY A 616 17.97 39.39 16.96
CA GLY A 616 17.59 40.17 15.79
C GLY A 616 16.86 41.46 16.13
N ALA A 617 16.87 42.39 15.17
CA ALA A 617 16.35 43.75 15.31
C ALA A 617 14.88 43.90 14.85
N THR A 618 14.25 42.81 14.40
CA THR A 618 12.96 42.81 13.71
C THR A 618 12.04 41.74 14.28
N THR A 619 10.73 41.86 14.05
CA THR A 619 9.72 40.90 14.54
C THR A 619 9.97 39.46 14.10
N THR A 620 10.69 39.27 12.99
CA THR A 620 11.21 37.99 12.51
C THR A 620 12.72 38.07 12.38
N VAL A 621 13.42 37.03 12.79
CA VAL A 621 14.88 36.87 12.75
C VAL A 621 15.22 35.73 11.81
N ASN A 622 16.19 35.98 10.93
CA ASN A 622 16.66 34.96 10.01
C ASN A 622 17.63 34.03 10.76
N VAL A 623 17.25 32.77 10.90
CA VAL A 623 18.05 31.71 11.53
C VAL A 623 18.44 30.70 10.47
N THR A 624 19.71 30.29 10.43
CA THR A 624 20.18 29.28 9.48
C THR A 624 20.51 28.01 10.24
N LEU A 625 19.75 26.94 9.98
CA LEU A 625 20.09 25.60 10.42
C LEU A 625 21.22 25.07 9.54
N TYR A 626 22.27 24.57 10.18
CA TYR A 626 23.47 24.06 9.54
C TYR A 626 23.90 22.75 10.21
N LEU A 627 24.37 21.79 9.42
CA LEU A 627 25.07 20.61 9.91
C LEU A 627 25.96 20.02 8.80
N GLU A 628 26.95 19.23 9.20
CA GLU A 628 27.82 18.44 8.33
C GLU A 628 27.68 16.95 8.65
N THR A 629 27.85 16.12 7.63
CA THR A 629 27.85 14.66 7.74
C THR A 629 29.18 14.08 7.30
N GLU A 630 29.54 12.93 7.86
CA GLU A 630 30.75 12.18 7.54
C GLU A 630 30.46 10.67 7.44
N HIS A 631 31.41 9.92 6.89
CA HIS A 631 31.30 8.48 6.66
C HIS A 631 30.13 8.10 5.73
N GLY A 632 29.41 7.00 5.95
CA GLY A 632 28.36 6.55 5.02
C GLY A 632 28.87 6.20 3.62
N TYR A 633 28.00 6.35 2.62
CA TYR A 633 28.35 6.24 1.21
C TYR A 633 29.01 7.53 0.68
N LYS A 634 30.21 7.39 0.08
CA LYS A 634 31.04 8.50 -0.43
C LYS A 634 31.33 9.60 0.63
N ASP A 635 31.75 9.18 1.82
CA ASP A 635 32.34 10.07 2.83
C ASP A 635 31.50 11.32 3.16
N GLY A 636 30.23 11.14 3.49
CA GLY A 636 29.31 12.16 3.99
C GLY A 636 28.25 12.61 2.99
N GLU A 637 28.22 12.10 1.75
CA GLU A 637 27.18 12.49 0.79
C GLU A 637 25.79 11.99 1.23
N ALA A 638 24.96 12.88 1.76
CA ALA A 638 23.64 12.54 2.30
C ALA A 638 22.55 13.58 1.99
N THR A 639 21.29 13.17 2.15
CA THR A 639 20.13 14.07 2.16
C THR A 639 19.63 14.23 3.58
N CYS A 640 19.70 15.45 4.10
CA CYS A 640 19.20 15.81 5.42
C CYS A 640 17.83 16.48 5.39
N TYR A 641 17.12 16.29 6.50
CA TYR A 641 15.76 16.72 6.75
C TYR A 641 15.65 17.31 8.15
N TYR A 642 14.71 18.25 8.35
CA TYR A 642 14.42 18.85 9.65
C TYR A 642 12.94 18.76 9.99
N ASN A 643 12.63 18.89 11.29
CA ASN A 643 11.28 18.83 11.83
C ASN A 643 11.17 19.66 13.12
N SER A 644 10.09 20.41 13.31
CA SER A 644 9.88 21.32 14.43
C SER A 644 8.76 20.94 15.40
N GLY A 645 8.17 19.73 15.33
CA GLY A 645 7.13 19.39 16.31
C GLY A 645 6.33 18.08 16.19
N ASN A 646 6.43 17.28 15.12
CA ASN A 646 5.71 16.01 15.01
C ASN A 646 6.56 14.98 14.26
N GLU A 647 6.98 13.88 14.92
CA GLU A 647 7.96 12.88 14.42
C GLU A 647 7.71 12.36 12.97
N ASP A 648 6.49 12.49 12.44
CA ASP A 648 6.12 11.96 11.12
C ASP A 648 6.35 12.90 9.93
N ASN A 649 6.59 14.21 10.14
CA ASN A 649 6.71 15.20 9.05
C ASN A 649 8.10 15.85 9.00
N TYR A 650 9.02 15.19 8.29
CA TYR A 650 10.33 15.73 7.95
C TYR A 650 10.29 16.54 6.65
N VAL A 651 10.91 17.71 6.64
CA VAL A 651 11.07 18.57 5.46
C VAL A 651 12.53 18.50 5.02
N GLU A 652 12.77 18.27 3.74
CA GLU A 652 14.11 18.25 3.16
C GLU A 652 14.78 19.62 3.26
N PHE A 653 16.07 19.64 3.56
CA PHE A 653 16.87 20.87 3.54
C PHE A 653 16.94 21.47 2.13
N LEU A 654 16.96 22.80 2.04
CA LEU A 654 17.11 23.50 0.76
C LEU A 654 18.45 23.20 0.07
N GLU A 655 19.55 23.22 0.83
CA GLU A 655 20.88 22.83 0.37
C GLU A 655 21.24 21.51 1.04
N THR A 656 21.30 20.42 0.26
CA THR A 656 21.51 19.06 0.75
C THR A 656 22.05 18.18 -0.39
N ASN A 657 22.08 16.85 -0.24
CA ASN A 657 22.70 15.93 -1.21
C ASN A 657 24.21 16.20 -1.37
N SER A 658 24.85 16.52 -0.25
CA SER A 658 26.29 16.78 -0.10
C SER A 658 26.71 16.40 1.33
N TYR A 659 27.92 16.74 1.76
CA TYR A 659 28.37 16.58 3.15
C TYR A 659 28.03 17.79 4.03
N LYS A 660 27.51 18.88 3.44
CA LYS A 660 27.06 20.10 4.11
C LYS A 660 25.59 20.34 3.83
N HIS A 661 24.85 20.74 4.84
CA HIS A 661 23.41 20.93 4.74
C HIS A 661 22.99 22.26 5.34
N VAL A 662 22.22 23.05 4.58
CA VAL A 662 21.82 24.41 4.96
C VAL A 662 20.33 24.62 4.76
N GLN A 663 19.68 25.17 5.79
CA GLN A 663 18.27 25.53 5.75
C GLN A 663 18.02 26.84 6.47
N ARG A 664 17.46 27.82 5.75
CA ARG A 664 17.01 29.09 6.33
C ARG A 664 15.63 28.97 6.98
N GLN A 665 15.45 29.61 8.12
CA GLN A 665 14.20 29.79 8.85
C GLN A 665 14.01 31.28 9.16
N ASP A 666 12.77 31.77 9.08
CA ASP A 666 12.41 33.12 9.53
C ASP A 666 11.54 32.97 10.78
N LEU A 667 12.12 33.20 11.96
CA LEU A 667 11.54 32.85 13.26
C LEU A 667 11.21 34.10 14.10
N THR A 668 10.14 34.05 14.88
CA THR A 668 9.80 35.09 15.85
C THR A 668 10.56 34.85 17.16
N ALA A 669 10.47 35.78 18.13
CA ALA A 669 11.01 35.54 19.46
C ALA A 669 10.39 34.28 20.11
N GLY A 670 11.23 33.41 20.68
CA GLY A 670 10.80 32.13 21.26
C GLY A 670 11.93 31.12 21.40
N THR A 671 11.63 29.97 21.99
CA THR A 671 12.56 28.83 22.05
C THR A 671 12.13 27.80 21.01
N TYR A 672 13.09 27.32 20.23
CA TYR A 672 12.84 26.37 19.15
C TYR A 672 13.67 25.12 19.35
N THR A 673 13.06 23.97 19.10
CA THR A 673 13.74 22.67 19.02
C THR A 673 13.49 22.09 17.64
N TYR A 674 14.58 21.73 16.96
CA TYR A 674 14.54 21.07 15.66
C TYR A 674 15.13 19.66 15.78
N TYR A 675 14.44 18.68 15.22
CA TYR A 675 14.93 17.32 15.02
C TYR A 675 15.48 17.21 13.61
N LEU A 676 16.70 16.71 13.49
CA LEU A 676 17.47 16.63 12.25
C LEU A 676 17.70 15.16 11.93
N LYS A 677 17.47 14.77 10.67
CA LYS A 677 17.68 13.41 10.17
C LYS A 677 18.44 13.47 8.87
N CYS A 678 19.49 12.68 8.72
CA CYS A 678 20.23 12.55 7.47
C CYS A 678 20.19 11.12 6.98
N VAL A 679 20.05 10.93 5.67
CA VAL A 679 20.00 9.62 5.01
C VAL A 679 20.90 9.64 3.79
N ASP A 680 21.86 8.71 3.70
CA ASP A 680 22.71 8.56 2.51
C ASP A 680 22.06 7.67 1.43
N LEU A 681 22.72 7.55 0.27
CA LEU A 681 22.20 6.72 -0.84
C LEU A 681 22.10 5.22 -0.47
N GLY A 682 22.92 4.73 0.45
CA GLY A 682 22.86 3.36 0.94
C GLY A 682 21.69 3.10 1.88
N GLY A 683 21.03 4.15 2.37
CA GLY A 683 20.00 4.08 3.39
C GLY A 683 20.54 4.11 4.82
N ASN A 684 21.83 4.43 5.02
CA ASN A 684 22.35 4.71 6.35
C ASN A 684 21.74 6.01 6.85
N GLN A 685 21.32 6.01 8.11
CA GLN A 685 20.67 7.16 8.70
C GLN A 685 21.33 7.52 10.03
N ASP A 686 21.37 8.82 10.29
CA ASP A 686 21.70 9.37 11.60
C ASP A 686 20.75 10.51 11.96
N THR A 687 20.51 10.69 13.24
CA THR A 687 19.54 11.65 13.77
C THR A 687 20.10 12.40 14.95
N THR A 688 19.84 13.70 15.00
CA THR A 688 20.20 14.55 16.14
C THR A 688 19.11 15.58 16.38
N SER A 689 19.26 16.42 17.40
CA SER A 689 18.39 17.56 17.61
C SER A 689 19.19 18.78 18.05
N THR A 690 18.63 19.95 17.80
CA THR A 690 19.18 21.20 18.31
C THR A 690 18.10 22.05 18.95
N THR A 691 18.48 22.80 20.00
CA THR A 691 17.62 23.74 20.70
C THR A 691 18.33 25.08 20.83
N PHE A 692 17.65 26.16 20.48
CA PHE A 692 18.15 27.52 20.60
C PHE A 692 17.01 28.50 20.91
N ALA A 693 17.36 29.67 21.42
CA ALA A 693 16.41 30.76 21.64
C ALA A 693 16.57 31.83 20.56
N VAL A 694 15.48 32.45 20.16
CA VAL A 694 15.46 33.65 19.33
C VAL A 694 15.01 34.81 20.21
N PHE A 695 15.86 35.83 20.31
CA PHE A 695 15.56 37.07 21.01
C PHE A 695 15.43 38.21 20.01
N VAL A 696 14.39 39.03 20.18
CA VAL A 696 14.17 40.20 19.34
C VAL A 696 14.30 41.43 20.19
N ASP A 697 15.26 42.30 19.85
CA ASP A 697 15.33 43.64 20.41
C ASP A 697 14.75 44.67 19.44
N THR A 698 13.70 45.34 19.89
CA THR A 698 13.06 46.41 19.12
C THR A 698 13.21 47.78 19.78
N LYS A 699 13.89 47.89 20.92
CA LYS A 699 13.96 49.14 21.69
C LYS A 699 15.31 49.80 21.52
N GLU A 700 15.35 51.13 21.61
CA GLU A 700 16.60 51.87 21.69
C GLU A 700 17.17 51.87 23.13
N PRO A 701 18.52 51.97 23.28
CA PRO A 701 19.15 52.07 24.59
C PRO A 701 18.68 53.27 25.39
N SER A 702 18.35 53.04 26.66
CA SER A 702 17.92 54.07 27.59
C SER A 702 19.03 54.42 28.57
N VAL A 703 19.28 55.72 28.75
CA VAL A 703 20.24 56.19 29.77
C VAL A 703 19.58 56.13 31.14
N VAL A 704 20.08 55.24 32.00
CA VAL A 704 19.54 54.99 33.34
C VAL A 704 20.22 55.83 34.42
N ARG A 705 21.45 56.31 34.19
CA ARG A 705 22.18 57.17 35.14
C ARG A 705 23.05 58.21 34.42
N VAL A 706 23.20 59.34 35.09
CA VAL A 706 24.11 60.44 34.73
C VAL A 706 24.88 60.84 35.97
N LEU A 707 26.21 60.84 35.88
CA LEU A 707 27.14 61.01 36.99
C LEU A 707 28.24 62.02 36.62
N PHE A 708 28.76 62.69 37.63
CA PHE A 708 30.03 63.41 37.56
C PHE A 708 31.12 62.52 38.15
N ASP A 709 32.17 62.23 37.40
CA ASP A 709 33.23 61.29 37.78
C ASP A 709 34.59 61.82 37.31
N GLU A 710 35.47 62.18 38.24
CA GLU A 710 36.84 62.67 37.97
C GLU A 710 36.95 63.70 36.82
N ASP A 711 36.20 64.80 36.89
CA ASP A 711 36.12 65.86 35.86
C ASP A 711 35.56 65.39 34.49
N LYS A 712 34.80 64.30 34.47
CA LYS A 712 34.10 63.79 33.28
C LYS A 712 32.61 63.62 33.54
N LEU A 713 31.85 63.78 32.46
CA LEU A 713 30.46 63.34 32.40
C LEU A 713 30.45 61.83 32.14
N LYS A 714 29.89 61.05 33.06
CA LYS A 714 29.67 59.60 32.92
C LYS A 714 28.17 59.34 32.76
N ILE A 715 27.79 58.60 31.74
CA ILE A 715 26.43 58.06 31.60
C ILE A 715 26.44 56.54 31.62
N GLN A 716 25.33 55.95 32.07
CA GLN A 716 25.13 54.51 32.07
C GLN A 716 23.84 54.15 31.35
N THR A 717 23.89 53.18 30.43
CA THR A 717 22.74 52.62 29.71
C THR A 717 22.21 51.33 30.35
N ASP A 718 20.96 50.95 30.05
CA ASP A 718 20.36 49.68 30.48
C ASP A 718 20.91 48.46 29.73
N GLU A 719 21.35 48.67 28.49
CA GLU A 719 21.98 47.69 27.61
C GLU A 719 23.31 48.18 27.03
N ASP A 720 24.04 47.30 26.33
CA ASP A 720 25.30 47.64 25.67
C ASP A 720 25.04 48.54 24.45
N ALA A 721 25.69 49.70 24.39
CA ALA A 721 25.45 50.69 23.33
C ALA A 721 26.73 51.43 22.90
N ASP A 722 26.68 52.12 21.77
CA ASP A 722 27.62 53.18 21.41
C ASP A 722 26.90 54.53 21.52
N CYS A 723 27.33 55.37 22.47
CA CYS A 723 26.74 56.69 22.70
C CYS A 723 27.58 57.80 22.09
N TYR A 724 26.91 58.78 21.48
CA TYR A 724 27.51 59.93 20.82
C TYR A 724 26.89 61.20 21.37
N TYR A 725 27.64 62.30 21.39
CA TYR A 725 27.14 63.59 21.84
C TYR A 725 27.47 64.72 20.86
N SER A 726 26.59 65.73 20.88
CA SER A 726 26.80 67.04 20.26
C SER A 726 26.58 68.13 21.31
N THR A 727 27.33 69.23 21.20
CA THR A 727 27.13 70.44 22.02
C THR A 727 26.55 71.61 21.20
N ASN A 728 26.25 71.40 19.92
CA ASN A 728 25.77 72.47 19.05
C ASN A 728 24.30 72.82 19.38
N ALA A 729 24.11 73.98 20.01
CA ALA A 729 22.80 74.48 20.41
C ALA A 729 21.83 74.78 19.24
N ASN A 730 22.32 74.96 18.00
CA ASN A 730 21.49 75.18 16.82
C ASN A 730 20.87 73.88 16.30
N THR A 731 21.61 72.78 16.35
CA THR A 731 21.14 71.45 15.90
C THR A 731 20.48 70.67 17.02
N GLN A 732 20.88 70.89 18.29
CA GLN A 732 20.37 70.16 19.45
C GLN A 732 20.42 68.64 19.23
N CYS A 733 19.30 67.94 19.39
CA CYS A 733 19.18 66.52 19.08
C CYS A 733 19.11 66.21 17.58
N ASN A 734 18.91 67.20 16.71
CA ASN A 734 18.72 67.03 15.27
C ASN A 734 20.05 66.82 14.51
N TYR A 735 20.71 65.69 14.77
CA TYR A 735 21.93 65.27 14.08
C TYR A 735 21.96 63.77 13.80
N GLU A 736 22.69 63.39 12.77
CA GLU A 736 23.01 61.99 12.43
C GLU A 736 24.37 61.61 13.05
N LEU A 737 24.52 60.36 13.47
CA LEU A 737 25.75 59.88 14.14
C LEU A 737 27.00 59.94 13.25
N THR A 738 26.83 60.06 11.93
CA THR A 738 27.91 60.13 10.94
C THR A 738 28.34 61.56 10.59
N ASN A 739 27.71 62.58 11.17
CA ASN A 739 28.01 63.99 10.86
C ASN A 739 29.36 64.45 11.44
N GLU A 740 30.02 65.36 10.73
CA GLU A 740 31.20 66.06 11.25
C GLU A 740 30.84 66.90 12.50
N GLY A 741 31.67 66.82 13.54
CA GLY A 741 31.45 67.52 14.82
C GLY A 741 30.68 66.73 15.87
N ILE A 742 30.29 65.47 15.59
CA ILE A 742 29.73 64.55 16.57
C ILE A 742 30.86 63.76 17.23
N SER A 743 30.81 63.64 18.57
CA SER A 743 31.84 62.97 19.35
C SER A 743 31.32 61.65 19.91
N LEU A 744 32.02 60.55 19.66
CA LEU A 744 31.78 59.27 20.33
C LEU A 744 32.16 59.40 21.82
N MET A 745 31.31 58.91 22.70
CA MET A 745 31.60 58.77 24.13
C MET A 745 32.35 57.45 24.35
N PRO A 746 33.68 57.47 24.62
CA PRO A 746 34.45 56.24 24.82
C PRO A 746 33.97 55.44 26.03
N HIS A 747 34.27 54.15 26.03
CA HIS A 747 34.10 53.25 27.17
C HIS A 747 35.34 53.22 28.05
N GLU A 748 35.18 52.89 29.33
CA GLU A 748 36.30 52.72 30.27
C GLU A 748 37.13 51.47 29.92
N THR A 749 36.45 50.41 29.47
CA THR A 749 37.07 49.15 29.00
C THR A 749 36.28 48.63 27.81
N ASN A 750 36.92 47.82 26.94
CA ASN A 750 36.23 47.20 25.80
C ASN A 750 35.15 46.19 26.23
N ASP A 751 35.20 45.72 27.47
CA ASP A 751 34.30 44.71 28.03
C ASP A 751 33.08 45.30 28.76
N ASN A 752 33.10 46.61 29.11
CA ASN A 752 31.96 47.30 29.73
C ASN A 752 31.40 48.39 28.81
N LYS A 753 30.49 47.99 27.92
CA LYS A 753 29.84 48.89 26.95
C LYS A 753 28.58 49.59 27.46
N LYS A 754 28.30 49.50 28.77
CA LYS A 754 27.18 50.22 29.39
C LYS A 754 27.57 51.57 29.95
N GLU A 755 28.86 51.87 30.02
CA GLU A 755 29.38 53.12 30.59
C GLU A 755 30.07 53.94 29.51
N HIS A 756 29.72 55.23 29.45
CA HIS A 756 30.19 56.13 28.42
C HIS A 756 30.61 57.46 29.03
N PHE A 757 31.71 58.01 28.51
CA PHE A 757 32.34 59.19 29.07
C PHE A 757 32.39 60.35 28.06
N ALA A 758 32.21 61.58 28.55
CA ALA A 758 32.52 62.81 27.83
C ALA A 758 33.28 63.77 28.75
N PRO A 759 34.05 64.73 28.21
CA PRO A 759 34.59 65.83 29.00
C PRO A 759 33.48 66.54 29.78
N TRP A 760 33.75 67.00 30.99
CA TRP A 760 32.81 67.83 31.73
C TRP A 760 33.00 69.31 31.39
N ASP A 761 31.92 69.99 30.99
CA ASP A 761 31.90 71.45 30.82
C ASP A 761 30.54 72.00 31.24
N ALA A 762 30.52 72.86 32.26
CA ALA A 762 29.32 73.47 32.82
C ALA A 762 28.68 74.55 31.92
N LYS A 763 29.35 74.96 30.84
CA LYS A 763 28.80 75.93 29.87
C LYS A 763 28.10 75.24 28.70
N GLU A 764 28.35 73.95 28.50
CA GLU A 764 27.84 73.20 27.36
C GLU A 764 26.59 72.40 27.72
N THR A 765 25.70 72.20 26.74
CA THR A 765 24.60 71.25 26.85
C THR A 765 24.90 70.05 25.98
N TYR A 766 24.89 68.85 26.58
CA TYR A 766 25.20 67.60 25.88
C TYR A 766 23.91 66.98 25.36
N TYR A 767 23.78 66.95 24.03
CA TYR A 767 22.69 66.28 23.33
C TYR A 767 23.16 64.88 22.94
N ILE A 768 22.75 63.85 23.68
CA ILE A 768 23.33 62.50 23.59
C ILE A 768 22.37 61.53 22.89
N LYS A 769 22.90 60.74 21.95
CA LYS A 769 22.20 59.63 21.30
C LYS A 769 22.99 58.34 21.47
N CYS A 770 22.32 57.28 21.87
CA CYS A 770 22.89 55.95 21.99
C CYS A 770 22.32 55.02 20.94
N LYS A 771 23.16 54.17 20.39
CA LYS A 771 22.83 53.17 19.38
C LYS A 771 23.26 51.79 19.87
N ASP A 772 22.36 50.81 19.89
CA ASP A 772 22.73 49.44 20.26
C ASP A 772 23.49 48.70 19.12
N LYS A 773 23.88 47.46 19.39
CA LYS A 773 24.50 46.57 18.38
C LYS A 773 23.56 46.18 17.23
N ASN A 774 22.25 46.26 17.46
CA ASN A 774 21.19 45.92 16.49
C ASN A 774 20.77 47.13 15.63
N GLY A 775 21.42 48.29 15.83
CA GLY A 775 21.20 49.52 15.11
C GLY A 775 20.02 50.38 15.58
N LYS A 776 19.40 50.05 16.72
CA LYS A 776 18.31 50.83 17.33
C LYS A 776 18.88 52.08 18.00
N GLN A 777 18.28 53.21 17.65
CA GLN A 777 18.64 54.53 18.17
C GLN A 777 17.40 55.44 18.14
N PRO A 778 17.38 56.54 18.92
CA PRO A 778 16.32 57.53 18.86
C PRO A 778 16.15 58.16 17.46
N SER A 779 14.96 58.72 17.20
CA SER A 779 14.68 59.50 15.99
C SER A 779 15.73 60.60 15.74
N PRO A 780 15.98 61.01 14.48
CA PRO A 780 16.88 62.11 14.16
C PRO A 780 16.63 63.37 15.00
N THR A 781 15.40 63.68 15.42
CA THR A 781 15.09 64.88 16.22
C THR A 781 15.04 64.62 17.74
N GLN A 782 15.36 63.43 18.21
CA GLN A 782 15.28 63.04 19.62
C GLN A 782 16.64 62.59 20.15
N CYS A 783 16.93 62.93 21.41
CA CYS A 783 18.10 62.43 22.13
C CYS A 783 17.68 61.26 23.03
N SER A 784 18.60 60.35 23.31
CA SER A 784 18.47 59.39 24.42
C SER A 784 18.41 60.15 25.75
N ILE A 785 19.22 61.22 25.88
CA ILE A 785 19.17 62.15 27.01
C ILE A 785 19.77 63.51 26.63
N THR A 786 19.32 64.58 27.28
CA THR A 786 19.99 65.89 27.25
C THR A 786 20.52 66.21 28.62
N VAL A 787 21.84 66.40 28.74
CA VAL A 787 22.51 66.68 30.01
C VAL A 787 22.97 68.13 30.03
N ARG A 788 22.63 68.85 31.10
CA ARG A 788 23.06 70.23 31.37
C ARG A 788 23.86 70.25 32.68
N PRO A 789 25.19 70.13 32.62
CA PRO A 789 26.01 70.19 33.81
C PRO A 789 25.89 71.58 34.44
N THR A 790 25.85 71.66 35.77
CA THR A 790 25.83 72.92 36.51
C THR A 790 26.87 72.89 37.63
N GLU A 791 27.58 74.00 37.82
CA GLU A 791 28.41 74.19 39.00
C GLU A 791 27.53 74.70 40.14
N ILE A 792 27.51 73.97 41.25
CA ILE A 792 26.87 74.42 42.48
C ILE A 792 27.99 74.92 43.39
N SER A 793 28.15 76.23 43.49
CA SER A 793 29.01 76.82 44.51
C SER A 793 28.39 76.54 45.88
N ILE A 794 28.98 75.61 46.63
CA ILE A 794 28.65 75.41 48.04
C ILE A 794 29.23 76.61 48.79
N ILE A 795 28.36 77.54 49.19
CA ILE A 795 28.71 78.69 50.04
C ILE A 795 28.92 78.22 51.48
#